data_AF-A0A1J4VPZ6-F1
#
_entry.id   AF-A0A1J4VPZ6-F1
#
_cell.length_a   1.000
_cell.length_b   1.000
_cell.length_c   1.000
_cell.angle_alpha   90.00
_cell.angle_beta   90.00
_cell.angle_gamma   90.00
#
_symmetry.space_group_name_H-M   'P 1'
#
loop_
_entity.id
_entity.type
_entity.pdbx_description
1 polymer ?
#
loop_
_entity_poly.entity_id
_entity_poly.type
_entity_poly.pdbx_seq_one_letter_code
_entity_poly.pdbx_strand_id
1 'polypeptide(L)'
;MDNQEQRFAQQAHAEQTAGERKPEVEPSTETSEIVTQTIEQIKHALLDPHAISQKYDIEGRKTIETEISEVKTRAAAVGEGITGKMETLGQKEQRARELDALKAEKVLALEQRLETIAVRLKKLFRVKDQSTTEIQSEIEAMEAEMEEVTRQALALRGELEKFAQEQAELPDPGKMLEAYYAKMETMPLSNAEKRELLRSEVLAELNTEEYIALWRRLNPHFLSHVTRQGFRDHNAMVYHSAGLQEFHDGLTSVLRDQKLLRPPMAVRDGLLARDDGSIRKFLEDWALQAEDEEEAKKRLNAQLNHSLATAPNYPDKTAVHFAAQIVADGYYGGESNNEVFFVYPSDVLASQHDFAFNGWEKDFTQPQSETKWNDVFVWPATLENPGIPVDTGVVFLPEKTPVDPQTGSKYASEVKTADGEEKRVMVEDEKLIAAFVGWAENLTDESPVIQAYKKYDERRNDYWSSREDRQRECFDVFRDEIMKLGFDEETAMDITYSLFSSVDGINQYQYTGAIGFGDTKKEAALSKLRQASANWKRASNTVTAKEYWEAYFEQHPDQKPKHLVFYNGTPTTAIHEFQTRHNIGQADTSEQEGDLLGFDDRHVRDMREDPRARRGYDELVATAHRIIEEHYRTKE
;
A
#
# COMPACT_ATOMS: atom_id res chain seq x y z
N MET A 1 12.88 -35.86 9.83
CA MET A 1 11.95 -34.76 10.12
C MET A 1 10.80 -34.99 9.16
N ASP A 2 10.12 -36.12 9.39
CA ASP A 2 9.30 -36.78 8.38
C ASP A 2 7.92 -36.93 9.01
N ASN A 3 7.04 -35.96 8.76
CA ASN A 3 5.60 -36.12 9.00
C ASN A 3 4.75 -34.98 8.40
N GLN A 4 5.34 -34.14 7.54
CA GLN A 4 4.73 -32.87 7.12
C GLN A 4 3.71 -33.08 6.00
N GLU A 5 3.92 -34.02 5.08
CA GLU A 5 2.97 -34.30 3.99
C GLU A 5 1.89 -35.32 4.38
N GLN A 6 2.20 -36.28 5.26
CA GLN A 6 1.20 -37.25 5.74
C GLN A 6 0.02 -36.59 6.49
N ARG A 7 0.26 -35.45 7.16
CA ARG A 7 -0.77 -34.76 7.94
C ARG A 7 -1.75 -33.97 7.07
N PHE A 8 -1.31 -33.35 5.98
CA PHE A 8 -2.19 -32.59 5.09
C PHE A 8 -3.08 -33.50 4.21
N ALA A 9 -2.57 -34.64 3.73
CA ALA A 9 -3.35 -35.56 2.90
C ALA A 9 -4.39 -36.37 3.69
N GLN A 10 -4.12 -36.69 4.97
CA GLN A 10 -5.08 -37.44 5.81
C GLN A 10 -6.19 -36.57 6.41
N GLN A 11 -5.96 -35.26 6.63
CA GLN A 11 -7.00 -34.36 7.14
C GLN A 11 -8.08 -34.06 6.09
N ALA A 12 -7.70 -33.93 4.81
CA ALA A 12 -8.66 -33.75 3.71
C ALA A 12 -9.57 -34.97 3.51
N HIS A 13 -9.13 -36.17 3.93
CA HIS A 13 -9.92 -37.40 3.82
C HIS A 13 -10.77 -37.71 5.06
N ALA A 14 -10.39 -37.22 6.25
CA ALA A 14 -11.13 -37.45 7.49
C ALA A 14 -12.43 -36.63 7.59
N GLU A 15 -12.54 -35.49 6.90
CA GLU A 15 -13.76 -34.68 6.89
C GLU A 15 -14.87 -35.23 5.98
N GLN A 16 -14.60 -36.24 5.14
CA GLN A 16 -15.63 -36.88 4.30
C GLN A 16 -16.40 -38.03 4.99
N THR A 17 -15.99 -38.45 6.19
CA THR A 17 -16.65 -39.56 6.91
C THR A 17 -16.88 -39.25 8.39
N ALA A 18 -17.68 -38.23 8.67
CA ALA A 18 -18.39 -38.11 9.94
C ALA A 18 -19.74 -37.41 9.70
N GLY A 19 -20.75 -38.21 9.37
CA GLY A 19 -22.12 -37.75 9.16
C GLY A 19 -22.84 -37.37 10.45
N GLU A 20 -23.90 -36.57 10.25
CA GLU A 20 -24.94 -36.13 11.19
C GLU A 20 -24.74 -34.76 11.87
N ARG A 21 -24.75 -33.70 11.06
CA ARG A 21 -25.12 -32.35 11.51
C ARG A 21 -26.63 -32.29 11.80
N LYS A 22 -26.97 -31.84 13.01
CA LYS A 22 -28.27 -31.22 13.30
C LYS A 22 -28.49 -30.04 12.35
N PRO A 23 -29.73 -29.73 11.94
CA PRO A 23 -29.98 -28.63 11.01
C PRO A 23 -29.53 -27.32 11.67
N GLU A 24 -28.54 -26.67 11.04
CA GLU A 24 -28.24 -25.26 11.25
C GLU A 24 -29.53 -24.49 10.96
N VAL A 25 -29.92 -23.67 11.94
CA VAL A 25 -31.00 -22.70 11.78
C VAL A 25 -30.48 -21.69 10.77
N GLU A 26 -30.97 -21.75 9.52
CA GLU A 26 -30.72 -20.70 8.54
C GLU A 26 -31.11 -19.36 9.17
N PRO A 27 -30.22 -18.35 9.18
CA PRO A 27 -30.60 -17.01 9.63
C PRO A 27 -31.74 -16.54 8.73
N SER A 28 -32.87 -16.18 9.34
CA SER A 28 -34.01 -15.67 8.58
C SER A 28 -33.56 -14.48 7.72
N THR A 29 -34.15 -14.35 6.53
CA THR A 29 -33.91 -13.23 5.60
C THR A 29 -34.00 -11.85 6.28
N GLU A 30 -34.85 -11.75 7.30
CA GLU A 30 -35.03 -10.56 8.14
C GLU A 30 -33.76 -10.20 8.96
N THR A 31 -33.01 -11.20 9.43
CA THR A 31 -31.76 -10.98 10.21
C THR A 31 -30.61 -10.56 9.29
N SER A 32 -30.55 -11.13 8.08
CA SER A 32 -29.56 -10.76 7.07
C SER A 32 -29.77 -9.32 6.57
N GLU A 33 -31.02 -8.92 6.32
CA GLU A 33 -31.34 -7.56 5.87
C GLU A 33 -31.01 -6.49 6.93
N ILE A 34 -31.23 -6.78 8.21
CA ILE A 34 -30.89 -5.88 9.32
C ILE A 34 -29.38 -5.69 9.44
N VAL A 35 -28.60 -6.77 9.28
CA VAL A 35 -27.12 -6.70 9.31
C VAL A 35 -26.59 -5.89 8.13
N THR A 36 -27.10 -6.13 6.91
CA THR A 36 -26.71 -5.36 5.71
C THR A 36 -27.08 -3.88 5.83
N GLN A 37 -28.28 -3.55 6.33
CA GLN A 37 -28.69 -2.17 6.58
C GLN A 37 -27.80 -1.47 7.62
N THR A 38 -27.30 -2.21 8.60
CA THR A 38 -26.38 -1.67 9.63
C THR A 38 -24.99 -1.41 9.05
N ILE A 39 -24.49 -2.28 8.17
CA ILE A 39 -23.18 -2.12 7.51
C ILE A 39 -23.17 -0.91 6.58
N GLU A 40 -24.21 -0.71 5.77
CA GLU A 40 -24.29 0.44 4.86
C GLU A 40 -24.38 1.78 5.63
N GLN A 41 -25.05 1.80 6.78
CA GLN A 41 -25.03 2.96 7.69
C GLN A 41 -23.63 3.21 8.25
N ILE A 42 -22.89 2.15 8.61
CA ILE A 42 -21.50 2.24 9.06
C ILE A 42 -20.61 2.79 7.94
N LYS A 43 -20.73 2.28 6.72
CA LYS A 43 -19.99 2.78 5.55
C LYS A 43 -20.26 4.25 5.29
N HIS A 44 -21.53 4.66 5.29
CA HIS A 44 -21.91 6.05 5.14
C HIS A 44 -21.28 6.93 6.23
N ALA A 45 -21.32 6.52 7.49
CA ALA A 45 -20.70 7.26 8.59
C ALA A 45 -19.17 7.31 8.52
N LEU A 46 -18.54 6.31 7.89
CA LEU A 46 -17.09 6.17 7.77
C LEU A 46 -16.51 6.89 6.55
N LEU A 47 -17.24 6.96 5.45
CA LEU A 47 -16.67 7.28 4.15
C LEU A 47 -17.30 8.51 3.49
N ASP A 48 -18.51 8.92 3.87
CA ASP A 48 -19.14 10.13 3.31
C ASP A 48 -18.56 11.40 3.98
N PRO A 49 -17.82 12.25 3.25
CA PRO A 49 -17.31 13.52 3.77
C PRO A 49 -18.39 14.40 4.40
N HIS A 50 -19.62 14.39 3.87
CA HIS A 50 -20.71 15.17 4.42
C HIS A 50 -21.18 14.62 5.77
N ALA A 51 -21.35 13.31 5.90
CA ALA A 51 -21.68 12.66 7.17
C ALA A 51 -20.58 12.87 8.23
N ILE A 52 -19.31 12.76 7.82
CA ILE A 52 -18.15 13.01 8.69
C ILE A 52 -18.20 14.46 9.18
N SER A 53 -18.40 15.44 8.28
CA SER A 53 -18.46 16.85 8.65
C SER A 53 -19.58 17.17 9.63
N GLN A 54 -20.74 16.50 9.51
CA GLN A 54 -21.84 16.65 10.47
C GLN A 54 -21.49 16.22 11.89
N LYS A 55 -20.58 15.26 12.03
CA LYS A 55 -20.20 14.69 13.31
C LYS A 55 -19.03 15.43 13.96
N TYR A 56 -17.98 15.74 13.18
CA TYR A 56 -16.71 16.22 13.72
C TYR A 56 -16.44 17.70 13.48
N ASP A 57 -17.11 18.33 12.51
CA ASP A 57 -16.80 19.71 12.12
C ASP A 57 -18.06 20.55 11.86
N ILE A 58 -18.95 20.59 12.86
CA ILE A 58 -20.21 21.34 12.80
C ILE A 58 -19.94 22.85 12.58
N GLU A 59 -18.89 23.38 13.18
CA GLU A 59 -18.54 24.81 13.09
C GLU A 59 -17.90 25.16 11.74
N GLY A 60 -16.95 24.35 11.25
CA GLY A 60 -16.37 24.53 9.92
C GLY A 60 -17.41 24.38 8.82
N ARG A 61 -18.37 23.45 8.98
CA ARG A 61 -19.52 23.33 8.07
C ARG A 61 -20.36 24.60 8.02
N LYS A 62 -20.73 25.15 9.18
CA LYS A 62 -21.51 26.41 9.23
C LYS A 62 -20.73 27.57 8.63
N THR A 63 -19.43 27.59 8.85
CA THR A 63 -18.52 28.61 8.30
C THR A 63 -18.53 28.55 6.78
N ILE A 64 -18.26 27.38 6.19
CA ILE A 64 -18.23 27.24 4.73
C ILE A 64 -19.61 27.48 4.08
N GLU A 65 -20.70 27.06 4.73
CA GLU A 65 -22.07 27.36 4.28
C GLU A 65 -22.33 28.87 4.26
N THR A 66 -21.85 29.61 5.27
CA THR A 66 -21.96 31.07 5.35
C THR A 66 -21.13 31.74 4.27
N GLU A 67 -19.86 31.36 4.13
CA GLU A 67 -18.96 31.91 3.10
C GLU A 67 -19.50 31.67 1.68
N ILE A 68 -20.00 30.45 1.39
CA ILE A 68 -20.64 30.14 0.10
C ILE A 68 -21.88 31.01 -0.14
N SER A 69 -22.69 31.24 0.90
CA SER A 69 -23.87 32.10 0.81
C SER A 69 -23.50 33.56 0.52
N GLU A 70 -22.46 34.06 1.18
CA GLU A 70 -21.92 35.41 0.96
C GLU A 70 -21.37 35.57 -0.46
N VAL A 71 -20.60 34.60 -0.95
CA VAL A 71 -20.06 34.59 -2.32
C VAL A 71 -21.19 34.55 -3.35
N LYS A 72 -22.21 33.71 -3.15
CA LYS A 72 -23.40 33.67 -4.04
C LYS A 72 -24.15 35.00 -4.05
N THR A 73 -24.33 35.61 -2.88
CA THR A 73 -25.02 36.91 -2.76
C THR A 73 -24.22 38.01 -3.46
N ARG A 74 -22.90 38.04 -3.29
CA ARG A 74 -22.01 38.99 -3.96
C ARG A 74 -21.96 38.78 -5.47
N ALA A 75 -21.90 37.52 -5.93
CA ALA A 75 -21.96 37.18 -7.35
C ALA A 75 -23.27 37.63 -8.00
N ALA A 76 -24.42 37.45 -7.31
CA ALA A 76 -25.71 37.94 -7.77
C ALA A 76 -25.74 39.46 -7.86
N ALA A 77 -25.26 40.17 -6.82
CA ALA A 77 -25.20 41.63 -6.80
C ALA A 77 -24.29 42.20 -7.91
N VAL A 78 -23.13 41.58 -8.16
CA VAL A 78 -22.24 41.93 -9.27
C VAL A 78 -22.92 41.68 -10.61
N GLY A 79 -23.60 40.53 -10.78
CA GLY A 79 -24.35 40.19 -11.99
C GLY A 79 -25.49 41.16 -12.29
N GLU A 80 -26.27 41.55 -11.28
CA GLU A 80 -27.31 42.58 -11.38
C GLU A 80 -26.70 43.95 -11.74
N GLY A 81 -25.58 44.31 -11.10
CA GLY A 81 -24.83 45.53 -11.36
C GLY A 81 -24.32 45.62 -12.81
N ILE A 82 -23.76 44.54 -13.34
CA ILE A 82 -23.33 44.42 -14.74
C ILE A 82 -24.53 44.58 -15.67
N THR A 83 -25.62 43.84 -15.41
CA THR A 83 -26.81 43.84 -16.27
C THR A 83 -27.43 45.24 -16.37
N GLY A 84 -27.65 45.91 -15.23
CA GLY A 84 -28.22 47.26 -15.20
C GLY A 84 -27.32 48.32 -15.85
N LYS A 85 -25.99 48.21 -15.66
CA LYS A 85 -25.04 49.14 -16.28
C LYS A 85 -24.87 48.90 -17.78
N MET A 86 -24.92 47.65 -18.24
CA MET A 86 -24.93 47.32 -19.68
C MET A 86 -26.16 47.90 -20.37
N GLU A 87 -27.34 47.79 -19.75
CA GLU A 87 -28.57 48.40 -20.29
C GLU A 87 -28.44 49.92 -20.40
N THR A 88 -27.96 50.57 -19.34
CA THR A 88 -27.74 52.03 -19.33
C THR A 88 -26.70 52.46 -20.38
N LEU A 89 -25.61 51.70 -20.53
CA LEU A 89 -24.59 51.95 -21.55
C LEU A 89 -25.21 51.85 -22.95
N GLY A 90 -26.01 50.81 -23.21
CA GLY A 90 -26.72 50.65 -24.48
C GLY A 90 -27.64 51.84 -24.80
N GLN A 91 -28.36 52.36 -23.81
CA GLN A 91 -29.20 53.56 -23.97
C GLN A 91 -28.35 54.81 -24.30
N LYS A 92 -27.20 55.00 -23.64
CA LYS A 92 -26.30 56.13 -23.89
C LYS A 92 -25.66 56.05 -25.27
N GLU A 93 -25.20 54.88 -25.68
CA GLU A 93 -24.65 54.66 -27.02
C GLU A 93 -25.70 54.89 -28.11
N GLN A 94 -26.95 54.49 -27.87
CA GLN A 94 -28.06 54.76 -28.77
C GLN A 94 -28.35 56.27 -28.88
N ARG A 95 -28.41 56.99 -27.76
CA ARG A 95 -28.62 58.45 -27.75
C ARG A 95 -27.50 59.20 -28.47
N ALA A 96 -26.25 58.76 -28.30
CA ALA A 96 -25.11 59.33 -29.02
C ALA A 96 -25.26 59.18 -30.54
N ARG A 97 -25.71 58.01 -31.02
CA ARG A 97 -25.98 57.77 -32.45
C ARG A 97 -27.13 58.64 -32.98
N GLU A 98 -28.18 58.82 -32.20
CA GLU A 98 -29.31 59.71 -32.55
C GLU A 98 -28.87 61.16 -32.67
N LEU A 99 -28.06 61.65 -31.72
CA LEU A 99 -27.50 63.01 -31.75
C LEU A 99 -26.58 63.22 -32.95
N ASP A 100 -25.74 62.23 -33.28
CA ASP A 100 -24.86 62.30 -34.44
C ASP A 100 -25.65 62.37 -35.76
N ALA A 101 -26.72 61.57 -35.88
CA ALA A 101 -27.61 61.60 -37.05
C ALA A 101 -28.36 62.94 -37.17
N LEU A 102 -28.90 63.46 -36.07
CA LEU A 102 -29.59 64.77 -36.03
C LEU A 102 -28.63 65.91 -36.36
N LYS A 103 -27.40 65.86 -35.83
CA LYS A 103 -26.35 66.82 -36.13
C LYS A 103 -26.01 66.81 -37.62
N ALA A 104 -25.85 65.64 -38.23
CA ALA A 104 -25.58 65.51 -39.66
C ALA A 104 -26.69 66.16 -40.50
N GLU A 105 -27.97 65.97 -40.14
CA GLU A 105 -29.10 66.63 -40.78
C GLU A 105 -29.02 68.17 -40.66
N LYS A 106 -28.71 68.68 -39.47
CA LYS A 106 -28.58 70.12 -39.22
C LYS A 106 -27.41 70.76 -39.94
N VAL A 107 -26.27 70.08 -40.01
CA VAL A 107 -25.11 70.52 -40.81
C VAL A 107 -25.49 70.64 -42.27
N LEU A 108 -26.19 69.64 -42.82
CA LEU A 108 -26.63 69.64 -44.21
C LEU A 108 -27.64 70.78 -44.48
N ALA A 109 -28.56 71.05 -43.54
CA ALA A 109 -29.47 72.19 -43.59
C ALA A 109 -28.73 73.54 -43.53
N LEU A 110 -27.67 73.64 -42.72
CA LEU A 110 -26.82 74.84 -42.64
C LEU A 110 -26.08 75.09 -43.96
N GLU A 111 -25.50 74.04 -44.56
CA GLU A 111 -24.83 74.11 -45.86
C GLU A 111 -25.77 74.61 -46.96
N GLN A 112 -26.95 73.98 -47.08
CA GLN A 112 -27.99 74.42 -48.04
C GLN A 112 -28.39 75.87 -47.82
N ARG A 113 -28.54 76.31 -46.56
CA ARG A 113 -28.91 77.70 -46.24
C ARG A 113 -27.82 78.68 -46.65
N LEU A 114 -26.55 78.35 -46.40
CA LEU A 114 -25.39 79.17 -46.77
C LEU A 114 -25.21 79.30 -48.30
N GLU A 115 -25.74 78.38 -49.09
CA GLU A 115 -25.72 78.46 -50.56
C GLU A 115 -26.74 79.45 -51.15
N THR A 116 -27.73 79.88 -50.36
CA THR A 116 -28.77 80.82 -50.82
C THR A 116 -28.18 82.21 -51.11
N ILE A 117 -28.50 82.79 -52.27
CA ILE A 117 -28.01 84.11 -52.73
C ILE A 117 -28.22 85.22 -51.67
N ALA A 118 -29.35 85.20 -50.96
CA ALA A 118 -29.68 86.17 -49.92
C ALA A 118 -28.73 86.12 -48.71
N VAL A 119 -28.29 84.92 -48.29
CA VAL A 119 -27.35 84.74 -47.17
C VAL A 119 -25.94 85.14 -47.60
N ARG A 120 -25.54 84.83 -48.84
CA ARG A 120 -24.26 85.26 -49.42
C ARG A 120 -24.15 86.79 -49.52
N LEU A 121 -25.23 87.47 -49.92
CA LEU A 121 -25.32 88.94 -49.91
C LEU A 121 -25.24 89.52 -48.49
N LYS A 122 -25.98 88.97 -47.52
CA LYS A 122 -25.92 89.40 -46.11
C LYS A 122 -24.49 89.29 -45.54
N LYS A 123 -23.76 88.21 -45.86
CA LYS A 123 -22.36 88.02 -45.48
C LYS A 123 -21.43 89.10 -46.08
N LEU A 124 -21.65 89.48 -47.34
CA LEU A 124 -20.93 90.55 -48.04
C LEU A 124 -21.09 91.92 -47.37
N PHE A 125 -22.25 92.19 -46.78
CA PHE A 125 -22.56 93.42 -46.04
C PHE A 125 -22.35 93.30 -44.51
N ARG A 126 -21.73 92.22 -44.03
CA ARG A 126 -21.51 91.94 -42.59
C ARG A 126 -22.79 91.91 -41.75
N VAL A 127 -23.93 91.59 -42.36
CA VAL A 127 -25.21 91.39 -41.65
C VAL A 127 -25.35 89.91 -41.32
N LYS A 128 -25.59 89.57 -40.05
CA LYS A 128 -25.80 88.16 -39.63
C LYS A 128 -27.16 87.66 -40.15
N ASP A 129 -27.22 86.44 -40.69
CA ASP A 129 -28.50 85.77 -40.99
C ASP A 129 -28.96 84.99 -39.77
N GLN A 130 -30.09 85.42 -39.20
CA GLN A 130 -30.60 84.91 -37.93
C GLN A 130 -30.79 83.38 -37.94
N SER A 131 -31.32 82.84 -39.04
CA SER A 131 -31.53 81.40 -39.23
C SER A 131 -30.22 80.60 -39.28
N THR A 132 -29.15 81.12 -39.90
CA THR A 132 -27.83 80.44 -39.83
C THR A 132 -27.27 80.44 -38.42
N THR A 133 -27.43 81.52 -37.65
CA THR A 133 -27.02 81.54 -36.23
C THR A 133 -27.82 80.57 -35.37
N GLU A 134 -29.13 80.43 -35.61
CA GLU A 134 -29.99 79.48 -34.89
C GLU A 134 -29.56 78.03 -35.15
N ILE A 135 -29.35 77.65 -36.43
CA ILE A 135 -28.89 76.30 -36.78
C ILE A 135 -27.48 76.02 -36.21
N GLN A 136 -26.59 77.02 -36.24
CA GLN A 136 -25.26 76.91 -35.64
C GLN A 136 -25.33 76.65 -34.13
N SER A 137 -26.18 77.38 -33.41
CA SER A 137 -26.40 77.19 -31.97
C SER A 137 -27.03 75.83 -31.66
N GLU A 138 -27.92 75.30 -32.52
CA GLU A 138 -28.45 73.94 -32.37
C GLU A 138 -27.36 72.87 -32.56
N ILE A 139 -26.46 73.03 -33.54
CA ILE A 139 -25.32 72.14 -33.75
C ILE A 139 -24.38 72.16 -32.54
N GLU A 140 -24.03 73.35 -32.05
CA GLU A 140 -23.17 73.52 -30.87
C GLU A 140 -23.81 72.89 -29.61
N ALA A 141 -25.13 73.01 -29.45
CA ALA A 141 -25.86 72.37 -28.35
C ALA A 141 -25.86 70.83 -28.47
N MET A 142 -26.04 70.29 -29.69
CA MET A 142 -25.97 68.84 -29.95
C MET A 142 -24.55 68.29 -29.73
N GLU A 143 -23.51 69.04 -30.10
CA GLU A 143 -22.12 68.68 -29.83
C GLU A 143 -21.83 68.58 -28.33
N ALA A 144 -22.29 69.58 -27.57
CA ALA A 144 -22.14 69.57 -26.11
C ALA A 144 -22.89 68.39 -25.46
N GLU A 145 -24.12 68.08 -25.91
CA GLU A 145 -24.87 66.91 -25.41
C GLU A 145 -24.16 65.60 -25.79
N MET A 146 -23.65 65.48 -27.01
CA MET A 146 -22.93 64.29 -27.48
C MET A 146 -21.63 64.05 -26.71
N GLU A 147 -20.88 65.11 -26.43
CA GLU A 147 -19.66 65.03 -25.61
C GLU A 147 -20.00 64.56 -24.19
N GLU A 148 -21.07 65.08 -23.60
CA GLU A 148 -21.55 64.66 -22.28
C GLU A 148 -21.99 63.19 -22.24
N VAL A 149 -22.79 62.75 -23.22
CA VAL A 149 -23.23 61.35 -23.31
C VAL A 149 -22.05 60.41 -23.52
N THR A 150 -21.07 60.80 -24.35
CA THR A 150 -19.86 60.01 -24.59
C THR A 150 -19.01 59.89 -23.33
N ARG A 151 -18.86 60.98 -22.57
CA ARG A 151 -18.17 60.98 -21.27
C ARG A 151 -18.84 60.04 -20.27
N GLN A 152 -20.16 60.05 -20.20
CA GLN A 152 -20.93 59.14 -19.34
C GLN A 152 -20.79 57.67 -19.77
N ALA A 153 -20.82 57.38 -21.07
CA ALA A 153 -20.60 56.03 -21.60
C ALA A 153 -19.20 55.50 -21.26
N LEU A 154 -18.17 56.36 -21.35
CA LEU A 154 -16.80 55.99 -21.03
C LEU A 154 -16.61 55.70 -19.54
N ALA A 155 -17.26 56.48 -18.67
CA ALA A 155 -17.31 56.21 -17.23
C ALA A 155 -17.99 54.87 -16.91
N LEU A 156 -19.13 54.58 -17.55
CA LEU A 156 -19.84 53.30 -17.39
C LEU A 156 -18.99 52.10 -17.83
N ARG A 157 -18.21 52.23 -18.91
CA ARG A 157 -17.28 51.17 -19.34
C ARG A 157 -16.21 50.89 -18.29
N GLY A 158 -15.61 51.93 -17.69
CA GLY A 158 -14.65 51.75 -16.60
C GLY A 158 -15.25 51.12 -15.34
N GLU A 159 -16.54 51.36 -15.06
CA GLU A 159 -17.24 50.67 -13.98
C GLU A 159 -17.54 49.21 -14.33
N LEU A 160 -17.97 48.92 -15.55
CA LEU A 160 -18.19 47.54 -16.02
C LEU A 160 -16.89 46.71 -15.98
N GLU A 161 -15.74 47.30 -16.31
CA GLU A 161 -14.43 46.65 -16.16
C GLU A 161 -14.14 46.29 -14.68
N LYS A 162 -14.48 47.18 -13.73
CA LYS A 162 -14.33 46.89 -12.30
C LYS A 162 -15.24 45.73 -11.85
N PHE A 163 -16.49 45.70 -12.30
CA PHE A 163 -17.40 44.59 -11.99
C PHE A 163 -16.94 43.27 -12.62
N ALA A 164 -16.42 43.31 -13.85
CA ALA A 164 -15.87 42.14 -14.51
C ALA A 164 -14.63 41.59 -13.77
N GLN A 165 -13.76 42.49 -13.29
CA GLN A 165 -12.62 42.11 -12.46
C GLN A 165 -13.08 41.51 -11.13
N GLU A 166 -14.04 42.16 -10.44
CA GLU A 166 -14.60 41.65 -9.19
C GLU A 166 -15.22 40.26 -9.38
N GLN A 167 -15.96 40.05 -10.48
CA GLN A 167 -16.55 38.75 -10.81
C GLN A 167 -15.49 37.66 -11.02
N ALA A 168 -14.36 38.01 -11.64
CA ALA A 168 -13.25 37.08 -11.87
C ALA A 168 -12.47 36.73 -10.59
N GLU A 169 -12.48 37.61 -9.59
CA GLU A 169 -11.83 37.41 -8.29
C GLU A 169 -12.70 36.61 -7.30
N LEU A 170 -14.00 36.46 -7.56
CA LEU A 170 -14.89 35.67 -6.71
C LEU A 170 -14.52 34.18 -6.78
N PRO A 171 -14.35 33.51 -5.63
CA PRO A 171 -14.09 32.08 -5.61
C PRO A 171 -15.30 31.29 -6.11
N ASP A 172 -15.05 30.13 -6.72
CA ASP A 172 -16.10 29.22 -7.17
C ASP A 172 -16.70 28.47 -5.96
N PRO A 173 -18.00 28.63 -5.66
CA PRO A 173 -18.64 27.94 -4.54
C PRO A 173 -18.53 26.41 -4.60
N GLY A 174 -18.49 25.82 -5.81
CA GLY A 174 -18.31 24.38 -5.98
C GLY A 174 -16.94 23.93 -5.49
N LYS A 175 -15.88 24.64 -5.92
CA LYS A 175 -14.49 24.37 -5.49
C LYS A 175 -14.27 24.62 -4.00
N MET A 176 -14.94 25.61 -3.43
CA MET A 176 -14.91 25.85 -1.98
C MET A 176 -15.47 24.65 -1.21
N LEU A 177 -16.60 24.10 -1.67
CA LEU A 177 -17.23 22.93 -1.05
C LEU A 177 -16.40 21.65 -1.25
N GLU A 178 -15.85 21.43 -2.44
CA GLU A 178 -14.94 20.32 -2.73
C GLU A 178 -13.69 20.36 -1.83
N ALA A 179 -13.06 21.54 -1.72
CA ALA A 179 -11.89 21.72 -0.86
C ALA A 179 -12.20 21.52 0.63
N TYR A 180 -13.44 21.84 1.06
CA TYR A 180 -13.89 21.56 2.42
C TYR A 180 -14.06 20.05 2.66
N TYR A 181 -14.77 19.34 1.77
CA TYR A 181 -14.98 17.90 1.93
C TYR A 181 -13.71 17.07 1.75
N ALA A 182 -12.77 17.50 0.92
CA ALA A 182 -11.46 16.85 0.83
C ALA A 182 -10.72 16.78 2.19
N LYS A 183 -10.94 17.75 3.09
CA LYS A 183 -10.37 17.71 4.45
C LYS A 183 -11.05 16.66 5.34
N MET A 184 -12.31 16.34 5.07
CA MET A 184 -13.05 15.35 5.85
C MET A 184 -12.60 13.92 5.53
N GLU A 185 -12.09 13.70 4.32
CA GLU A 185 -11.53 12.39 3.89
C GLU A 185 -10.31 11.96 4.73
N THR A 186 -9.63 12.89 5.39
CA THR A 186 -8.46 12.63 6.25
C THR A 186 -8.75 12.92 7.72
N MET A 187 -10.01 13.15 8.10
CA MET A 187 -10.39 13.38 9.49
C MET A 187 -10.14 12.10 10.31
N PRO A 188 -9.23 12.10 11.30
CA PRO A 188 -8.83 10.89 12.01
C PRO A 188 -10.01 10.27 12.77
N LEU A 189 -10.00 8.94 12.87
CA LEU A 189 -10.90 8.23 13.79
C LEU A 189 -10.38 8.31 15.22
N SER A 190 -11.29 8.42 16.20
CA SER A 190 -10.93 8.27 17.60
C SER A 190 -10.68 6.80 17.97
N ASN A 191 -9.95 6.56 19.06
CA ASN A 191 -9.68 5.20 19.57
C ASN A 191 -10.93 4.37 19.90
N ALA A 192 -12.03 5.00 20.30
CA ALA A 192 -13.30 4.30 20.51
C ALA A 192 -13.92 3.86 19.18
N GLU A 193 -13.82 4.69 18.15
CA GLU A 193 -14.32 4.39 16.81
C GLU A 193 -13.46 3.32 16.14
N LYS A 194 -12.14 3.38 16.29
CA LYS A 194 -11.24 2.34 15.77
C LYS A 194 -11.61 0.96 16.31
N ARG A 195 -11.92 0.85 17.62
CA ARG A 195 -12.38 -0.40 18.25
C ARG A 195 -13.67 -0.92 17.64
N GLU A 196 -14.62 -0.05 17.34
CA GLU A 196 -15.94 -0.45 16.81
C GLU A 196 -15.95 -0.70 15.30
N LEU A 197 -15.19 0.09 14.56
CA LEU A 197 -15.29 0.20 13.10
C LEU A 197 -14.20 -0.58 12.36
N LEU A 198 -13.08 -0.91 13.01
CA LEU A 198 -12.01 -1.75 12.45
C LEU A 198 -12.18 -3.24 12.78
N ARG A 199 -13.39 -3.67 13.13
CA ARG A 199 -13.71 -5.08 13.35
C ARG A 199 -13.69 -5.87 12.05
N SER A 200 -13.38 -7.16 12.16
CA SER A 200 -13.21 -8.03 11.00
C SER A 200 -14.44 -8.08 10.09
N GLU A 201 -15.63 -8.11 10.69
CA GLU A 201 -16.90 -8.18 9.98
C GLU A 201 -17.19 -6.90 9.19
N VAL A 202 -16.69 -5.75 9.65
CA VAL A 202 -16.86 -4.47 8.94
C VAL A 202 -15.87 -4.39 7.79
N LEU A 203 -14.60 -4.73 8.03
CA LEU A 203 -13.54 -4.60 7.03
C LEU A 203 -13.70 -5.58 5.84
N ALA A 204 -14.26 -6.77 6.08
CA ALA A 204 -14.53 -7.76 5.05
C ALA A 204 -15.67 -7.35 4.08
N GLU A 205 -16.48 -6.36 4.46
CA GLU A 205 -17.61 -5.83 3.70
C GLU A 205 -17.25 -4.59 2.87
N LEU A 206 -16.07 -4.03 3.10
CA LEU A 206 -15.53 -2.95 2.28
C LEU A 206 -14.99 -3.53 0.97
N ASN A 207 -15.11 -2.77 -0.11
CA ASN A 207 -14.26 -2.99 -1.28
C ASN A 207 -12.88 -2.33 -1.08
N THR A 208 -11.94 -2.58 -2.00
CA THR A 208 -10.56 -2.09 -1.87
C THR A 208 -10.46 -0.56 -1.82
N GLU A 209 -11.25 0.17 -2.60
CA GLU A 209 -11.22 1.65 -2.59
C GLU A 209 -11.82 2.21 -1.28
N GLU A 210 -12.89 1.59 -0.77
CA GLU A 210 -13.47 1.92 0.52
C GLU A 210 -12.50 1.66 1.68
N TYR A 211 -11.76 0.54 1.63
CA TYR A 211 -10.72 0.22 2.61
C TYR A 211 -9.57 1.25 2.56
N ILE A 212 -9.14 1.64 1.36
CA ILE A 212 -8.13 2.69 1.17
C ILE A 212 -8.61 4.03 1.71
N ALA A 213 -9.87 4.41 1.44
CA ALA A 213 -10.46 5.62 1.96
C ALA A 213 -10.53 5.61 3.50
N LEU A 214 -10.86 4.47 4.10
CA LEU A 214 -10.79 4.29 5.55
C LEU A 214 -9.35 4.46 6.06
N TRP A 215 -8.35 3.87 5.39
CA TRP A 215 -6.94 3.99 5.81
C TRP A 215 -6.41 5.43 5.74
N ARG A 216 -6.90 6.29 4.84
CA ARG A 216 -6.55 7.73 4.85
C ARG A 216 -6.88 8.44 6.17
N ARG A 217 -7.79 7.88 6.97
CA ARG A 217 -8.25 8.38 8.28
C ARG A 217 -7.56 7.69 9.46
N LEU A 218 -6.61 6.79 9.22
CA LEU A 218 -5.85 6.07 10.23
C LEU A 218 -4.37 6.51 10.24
N ASN A 219 -3.56 5.94 11.12
CA ASN A 219 -2.12 6.16 11.07
C ASN A 219 -1.54 5.57 9.78
N PRO A 220 -0.46 6.16 9.24
CA PRO A 220 0.24 5.60 8.08
C PRO A 220 0.99 4.32 8.42
N HIS A 221 1.04 3.93 9.69
CA HIS A 221 1.83 2.80 10.14
C HIS A 221 1.17 1.48 9.75
N PHE A 222 1.99 0.49 9.39
CA PHE A 222 1.53 -0.84 9.04
C PHE A 222 2.34 -1.93 9.73
N LEU A 223 1.66 -3.06 9.87
CA LEU A 223 2.23 -4.37 10.17
C LEU A 223 2.12 -5.24 8.91
N SER A 224 3.16 -5.99 8.62
CA SER A 224 3.19 -6.90 7.48
C SER A 224 3.40 -8.34 7.91
N HIS A 225 2.94 -9.28 7.09
CA HIS A 225 3.26 -10.69 7.22
C HIS A 225 3.62 -11.22 5.84
N VAL A 226 4.83 -11.73 5.67
CA VAL A 226 5.25 -12.35 4.40
C VAL A 226 5.05 -13.86 4.46
N THR A 227 4.55 -14.43 3.37
CA THR A 227 4.38 -15.88 3.24
C THR A 227 5.30 -16.43 2.16
N ARG A 228 5.65 -17.71 2.28
CA ARG A 228 6.51 -18.38 1.30
C ARG A 228 5.66 -18.92 0.18
N GLN A 229 5.73 -18.29 -0.98
CA GLN A 229 5.17 -18.83 -2.22
C GLN A 229 6.31 -19.17 -3.18
N GLY A 230 6.23 -20.34 -3.82
CA GLY A 230 7.28 -20.83 -4.72
C GLY A 230 8.46 -21.40 -3.95
N PHE A 231 9.66 -21.36 -4.53
CA PHE A 231 10.86 -21.86 -3.85
C PHE A 231 11.46 -20.80 -2.96
N ARG A 232 11.85 -21.20 -1.74
CA ARG A 232 12.62 -20.32 -0.88
C ARG A 232 14.05 -20.14 -1.41
N ASP A 233 14.34 -19.02 -2.05
CA ASP A 233 15.62 -18.83 -2.75
C ASP A 233 16.59 -17.89 -2.03
N HIS A 234 16.22 -17.36 -0.87
CA HIS A 234 17.09 -16.49 -0.09
C HIS A 234 16.82 -16.60 1.41
N ASN A 235 17.81 -16.16 2.18
CA ASN A 235 17.72 -15.97 3.62
C ASN A 235 18.77 -14.94 4.09
N ALA A 236 18.36 -13.98 4.89
CA ALA A 236 19.26 -12.93 5.39
C ALA A 236 20.13 -13.39 6.59
N MET A 237 19.93 -14.60 7.12
CA MET A 237 20.70 -15.11 8.27
C MET A 237 20.78 -16.63 8.32
N VAL A 238 21.90 -17.16 8.84
CA VAL A 238 22.13 -18.61 9.03
C VAL A 238 21.04 -19.26 9.91
N TYR A 239 20.62 -18.59 10.98
CA TYR A 239 19.59 -19.09 11.90
C TYR A 239 18.16 -19.01 11.32
N HIS A 240 17.97 -18.30 10.21
CA HIS A 240 16.70 -18.19 9.48
C HIS A 240 16.74 -18.97 8.15
N SER A 241 17.51 -20.06 8.08
CA SER A 241 17.70 -20.87 6.85
C SER A 241 16.67 -21.99 6.66
N ALA A 242 15.74 -22.19 7.60
CA ALA A 242 14.79 -23.32 7.55
C ALA A 242 13.92 -23.30 6.28
N GLY A 243 13.94 -24.39 5.51
CA GLY A 243 13.20 -24.51 4.25
C GLY A 243 13.84 -23.80 3.05
N LEU A 244 15.11 -23.40 3.12
CA LEU A 244 15.84 -22.92 1.94
C LEU A 244 15.81 -23.99 0.83
N GLN A 245 15.45 -23.58 -0.39
CA GLN A 245 15.22 -24.41 -1.58
C GLN A 245 14.00 -25.35 -1.53
N GLU A 246 13.20 -25.30 -0.47
CA GLU A 246 11.94 -26.01 -0.42
C GLU A 246 10.85 -25.22 -1.17
N PHE A 247 9.95 -25.96 -1.82
CA PHE A 247 8.77 -25.39 -2.45
C PHE A 247 7.67 -25.18 -1.41
N HIS A 248 7.02 -24.02 -1.45
CA HIS A 248 5.95 -23.67 -0.53
C HIS A 248 4.75 -23.07 -1.28
N ASP A 249 3.56 -23.51 -0.86
CA ASP A 249 2.26 -23.03 -1.33
C ASP A 249 1.62 -22.09 -0.30
N GLY A 250 2.40 -21.16 0.23
CA GLY A 250 2.05 -20.38 1.42
C GLY A 250 0.75 -19.59 1.28
N LEU A 251 0.54 -18.86 0.17
CA LEU A 251 -0.70 -18.12 -0.02
C LEU A 251 -1.89 -19.06 -0.19
N THR A 252 -1.79 -20.03 -1.10
CA THR A 252 -2.93 -20.92 -1.38
C THR A 252 -3.31 -21.78 -0.17
N SER A 253 -2.33 -22.13 0.67
CA SER A 253 -2.57 -22.80 1.96
C SER A 253 -3.39 -21.93 2.90
N VAL A 254 -3.02 -20.65 3.06
CA VAL A 254 -3.79 -19.68 3.87
C VAL A 254 -5.20 -19.48 3.31
N LEU A 255 -5.34 -19.36 1.99
CA LEU A 255 -6.64 -19.12 1.36
C LEU A 255 -7.60 -20.32 1.49
N ARG A 256 -7.08 -21.55 1.37
CA ARG A 256 -7.86 -22.78 1.61
C ARG A 256 -8.21 -22.96 3.07
N ASP A 257 -7.35 -22.49 3.98
CA ASP A 257 -7.55 -22.53 5.42
C ASP A 257 -8.38 -21.33 5.92
N GLN A 258 -9.57 -21.18 5.35
CA GLN A 258 -10.57 -20.18 5.73
C GLN A 258 -10.07 -18.73 5.65
N LYS A 259 -9.00 -18.46 4.87
CA LYS A 259 -8.35 -17.14 4.77
C LYS A 259 -7.88 -16.61 6.14
N LEU A 260 -7.32 -17.47 6.98
CA LEU A 260 -6.80 -17.11 8.29
C LEU A 260 -5.27 -17.22 8.33
N LEU A 261 -4.58 -16.14 8.70
CA LEU A 261 -3.19 -16.21 9.14
C LEU A 261 -3.15 -16.83 10.52
N ARG A 262 -2.55 -18.02 10.62
CA ARG A 262 -2.60 -18.83 11.84
C ARG A 262 -1.29 -18.77 12.63
N PRO A 263 -1.36 -18.83 13.97
CA PRO A 263 -0.17 -18.92 14.79
C PRO A 263 0.52 -20.29 14.60
N PRO A 264 1.85 -20.38 14.84
CA PRO A 264 2.60 -21.62 14.67
C PRO A 264 1.99 -22.83 15.40
N MET A 265 1.43 -22.64 16.59
CA MET A 265 0.81 -23.74 17.36
C MET A 265 -0.40 -24.36 16.65
N ALA A 266 -1.17 -23.56 15.91
CA ALA A 266 -2.33 -24.06 15.17
C ALA A 266 -1.90 -24.90 13.95
N VAL A 267 -0.88 -24.43 13.21
CA VAL A 267 -0.45 -25.06 11.94
C VAL A 267 0.60 -26.15 12.17
N ARG A 268 1.71 -25.82 12.86
CA ARG A 268 2.86 -26.71 13.05
C ARG A 268 2.59 -27.79 14.09
N ASP A 269 1.99 -27.39 15.21
CA ASP A 269 1.71 -28.32 16.32
C ASP A 269 0.35 -29.04 16.14
N GLY A 270 -0.45 -28.65 15.14
CA GLY A 270 -1.73 -29.29 14.82
C GLY A 270 -2.84 -29.03 15.85
N LEU A 271 -2.68 -27.98 16.66
CA LEU A 271 -3.57 -27.64 17.78
C LEU A 271 -4.58 -26.56 17.38
N LEU A 272 -5.20 -26.71 16.21
CA LEU A 272 -6.20 -25.76 15.70
C LEU A 272 -7.47 -25.74 16.57
N ALA A 273 -8.04 -26.91 16.84
CA ALA A 273 -9.27 -27.08 17.60
C ALA A 273 -9.03 -27.22 19.10
N ARG A 274 -7.84 -27.69 19.50
CA ARG A 274 -7.44 -27.95 20.90
C ARG A 274 -8.37 -28.91 21.65
N ASP A 275 -9.14 -29.72 20.93
CA ASP A 275 -9.91 -30.82 21.50
C ASP A 275 -9.01 -32.01 21.90
N ASP A 276 -9.60 -32.99 22.61
CA ASP A 276 -8.89 -34.18 23.09
C ASP A 276 -8.14 -34.92 21.96
N GLY A 277 -8.76 -35.05 20.78
CA GLY A 277 -8.19 -35.75 19.65
C GLY A 277 -6.97 -35.04 19.08
N SER A 278 -7.07 -33.72 18.87
CA SER A 278 -5.96 -32.90 18.39
C SER A 278 -4.79 -32.87 19.38
N ILE A 279 -5.07 -32.76 20.69
CA ILE A 279 -4.05 -32.77 21.74
C ILE A 279 -3.40 -34.16 21.84
N ARG A 280 -4.17 -35.24 21.75
CA ARG A 280 -3.63 -36.60 21.75
C ARG A 280 -2.67 -36.79 20.58
N LYS A 281 -3.09 -36.42 19.36
CA LYS A 281 -2.24 -36.46 18.16
C LYS A 281 -0.98 -35.60 18.31
N PHE A 282 -1.10 -34.42 18.91
CA PHE A 282 0.06 -33.59 19.22
C PHE A 282 1.06 -34.31 20.13
N LEU A 283 0.61 -35.07 21.13
CA LEU A 283 1.45 -35.77 22.10
C LEU A 283 2.03 -37.11 21.59
N GLU A 284 1.36 -37.76 20.62
CA GLU A 284 1.60 -39.14 20.16
C GLU A 284 3.07 -39.40 19.76
N ASP A 285 3.68 -38.50 19.01
CA ASP A 285 4.98 -38.75 18.37
C ASP A 285 6.18 -38.56 19.31
N TRP A 286 6.00 -37.98 20.51
CA TRP A 286 7.13 -37.62 21.38
C TRP A 286 6.84 -37.70 22.88
N ALA A 287 5.69 -37.23 23.35
CA ALA A 287 5.35 -37.25 24.79
C ALA A 287 4.86 -38.64 25.22
N LEU A 288 3.95 -39.24 24.45
CA LEU A 288 3.38 -40.58 24.76
C LEU A 288 4.33 -41.75 24.47
N GLN A 289 5.49 -41.44 23.86
CA GLN A 289 6.63 -42.36 23.67
C GLN A 289 7.63 -42.31 24.83
N ALA A 290 7.36 -41.55 25.90
CA ALA A 290 8.20 -41.56 27.09
C ALA A 290 8.14 -42.90 27.84
N GLU A 291 9.09 -43.11 28.75
CA GLU A 291 9.17 -44.35 29.54
C GLU A 291 8.02 -44.45 30.54
N ASP A 292 7.64 -43.31 31.14
CA ASP A 292 6.60 -43.21 32.16
C ASP A 292 5.82 -41.89 32.07
N GLU A 293 4.79 -41.78 32.92
CA GLU A 293 3.89 -40.63 33.02
C GLU A 293 4.64 -39.33 33.38
N GLU A 294 5.58 -39.39 34.32
CA GLU A 294 6.30 -38.20 34.81
C GLU A 294 7.24 -37.64 33.75
N GLU A 295 7.96 -38.50 33.03
CA GLU A 295 8.82 -38.09 31.92
C GLU A 295 7.99 -37.57 30.73
N ALA A 296 6.80 -38.13 30.48
CA ALA A 296 5.87 -37.58 29.48
C ALA A 296 5.42 -36.15 29.84
N LYS A 297 5.03 -35.91 31.10
CA LYS A 297 4.66 -34.58 31.61
C LYS A 297 5.84 -33.60 31.54
N LYS A 298 7.06 -34.06 31.85
CA LYS A 298 8.28 -33.25 31.76
C LYS A 298 8.62 -32.88 30.32
N ARG A 299 8.50 -33.81 29.36
CA ARG A 299 8.65 -33.51 27.93
C ARG A 299 7.65 -32.45 27.50
N LEU A 300 6.38 -32.58 27.90
CA LEU A 300 5.35 -31.58 27.58
C LEU A 300 5.72 -30.20 28.10
N ASN A 301 6.11 -30.11 29.36
CA ASN A 301 6.54 -28.87 29.97
C ASN A 301 7.73 -28.24 29.23
N ALA A 302 8.70 -29.06 28.79
CA ALA A 302 9.81 -28.58 27.98
C ALA A 302 9.34 -28.05 26.61
N GLN A 303 8.45 -28.76 25.93
CA GLN A 303 7.94 -28.38 24.61
C GLN A 303 7.11 -27.08 24.62
N LEU A 304 6.50 -26.73 25.75
CA LEU A 304 5.70 -25.51 25.90
C LEU A 304 6.52 -24.34 26.47
N ASN A 305 7.55 -24.59 27.27
CA ASN A 305 8.24 -23.53 28.03
C ASN A 305 9.71 -23.30 27.66
N HIS A 306 10.38 -24.29 27.05
CA HIS A 306 11.78 -24.15 26.68
C HIS A 306 11.91 -23.43 25.32
N SER A 307 12.53 -22.25 25.31
CA SER A 307 12.88 -21.51 24.10
C SER A 307 14.38 -21.31 24.02
N LEU A 308 14.96 -21.49 22.83
CA LEU A 308 16.30 -21.00 22.50
C LEU A 308 16.28 -19.55 21.98
N ALA A 309 15.09 -19.00 21.71
CA ALA A 309 14.87 -17.62 21.30
C ALA A 309 14.71 -16.70 22.53
N THR A 310 14.76 -15.39 22.29
CA THR A 310 14.53 -14.34 23.31
C THR A 310 13.09 -14.38 23.86
N ALA A 311 12.11 -14.62 22.99
CA ALA A 311 10.70 -14.73 23.35
C ALA A 311 10.38 -16.04 24.10
N PRO A 312 9.47 -16.00 25.09
CA PRO A 312 8.98 -17.21 25.75
C PRO A 312 8.21 -18.11 24.77
N ASN A 313 8.45 -19.41 24.84
CA ASN A 313 8.05 -20.37 23.81
C ASN A 313 6.52 -20.46 23.59
N TYR A 314 5.71 -20.56 24.65
CA TYR A 314 4.26 -20.65 24.48
C TYR A 314 3.63 -19.36 23.91
N PRO A 315 3.92 -18.16 24.46
CA PRO A 315 3.47 -16.91 23.85
C PRO A 315 3.89 -16.75 22.39
N ASP A 316 5.14 -17.09 22.06
CA ASP A 316 5.69 -17.07 20.70
C ASP A 316 4.87 -17.95 19.75
N LYS A 317 4.63 -19.22 20.12
CA LYS A 317 3.90 -20.18 19.29
C LYS A 317 2.41 -19.86 19.13
N THR A 318 1.82 -19.09 20.04
CA THR A 318 0.38 -18.78 20.02
C THR A 318 0.05 -17.44 19.37
N ALA A 319 1.05 -16.63 19.03
CA ALA A 319 0.89 -15.40 18.29
C ALA A 319 1.09 -15.61 16.79
N VAL A 320 0.45 -14.76 15.99
CA VAL A 320 0.87 -14.50 14.60
C VAL A 320 1.95 -13.43 14.64
N HIS A 321 3.02 -13.62 13.88
CA HIS A 321 4.18 -12.74 13.88
C HIS A 321 4.09 -11.78 12.71
N PHE A 322 4.20 -10.48 12.99
CA PHE A 322 4.19 -9.43 11.97
C PHE A 322 5.48 -8.62 12.04
N ALA A 323 5.86 -7.96 10.94
CA ALA A 323 6.95 -7.00 10.92
C ALA A 323 6.41 -5.56 10.85
N ALA A 324 6.92 -4.67 11.70
CA ALA A 324 6.52 -3.26 11.71
C ALA A 324 7.27 -2.45 10.64
N GLN A 325 6.54 -1.70 9.81
CA GLN A 325 7.05 -0.79 8.76
C GLN A 325 7.97 -1.43 7.70
N ILE A 326 8.05 -2.75 7.63
CA ILE A 326 8.90 -3.50 6.70
C ILE A 326 8.24 -4.85 6.39
N VAL A 327 8.44 -5.42 5.20
CA VAL A 327 7.92 -6.76 4.83
C VAL A 327 8.75 -7.91 5.41
N ALA A 328 10.06 -7.66 5.60
CA ALA A 328 11.04 -8.63 6.08
C ALA A 328 11.13 -9.89 5.20
N ASP A 329 10.87 -9.71 3.90
CA ASP A 329 11.00 -10.71 2.84
C ASP A 329 12.38 -11.36 2.87
N GLY A 330 13.45 -10.58 3.00
CA GLY A 330 14.81 -11.12 3.13
C GLY A 330 15.00 -12.18 4.23
N TYR A 331 14.22 -12.13 5.32
CA TYR A 331 14.32 -13.07 6.44
C TYR A 331 13.31 -14.21 6.35
N TYR A 332 12.08 -13.93 5.91
CA TYR A 332 10.94 -14.85 6.06
C TYR A 332 10.25 -15.20 4.74
N GLY A 333 10.58 -14.45 3.68
CA GLY A 333 10.05 -14.59 2.33
C GLY A 333 10.39 -15.90 1.65
N GLY A 334 9.72 -16.10 0.53
CA GLY A 334 9.88 -17.26 -0.33
C GLY A 334 10.85 -16.95 -1.45
N GLU A 335 10.29 -16.47 -2.55
CA GLU A 335 10.99 -16.35 -3.82
C GLU A 335 11.22 -14.88 -4.16
N SER A 336 12.48 -14.44 -4.25
CA SER A 336 12.83 -13.03 -4.50
C SER A 336 12.10 -12.49 -5.73
N ASN A 337 11.56 -11.27 -5.64
CA ASN A 337 10.74 -10.64 -6.68
C ASN A 337 9.44 -11.38 -7.05
N ASN A 338 9.09 -12.46 -6.36
CA ASN A 338 7.80 -13.14 -6.45
C ASN A 338 7.13 -13.26 -5.05
N GLU A 339 7.45 -12.31 -4.16
CA GLU A 339 7.00 -12.32 -2.77
C GLU A 339 5.50 -12.09 -2.66
N VAL A 340 4.88 -12.82 -1.75
CA VAL A 340 3.48 -12.61 -1.38
C VAL A 340 3.43 -12.19 0.08
N PHE A 341 2.74 -11.08 0.36
CA PHE A 341 2.64 -10.58 1.72
C PHE A 341 1.28 -9.91 1.98
N PHE A 342 0.97 -9.82 3.27
CA PHE A 342 -0.24 -9.22 3.81
C PHE A 342 0.15 -7.94 4.54
N VAL A 343 -0.62 -6.89 4.38
CA VAL A 343 -0.40 -5.59 5.03
C VAL A 343 -1.65 -5.18 5.77
N TYR A 344 -1.48 -4.84 7.05
CA TYR A 344 -2.54 -4.35 7.89
C TYR A 344 -2.15 -2.97 8.41
N PRO A 345 -3.04 -1.96 8.37
CA PRO A 345 -2.85 -0.75 9.15
C PRO A 345 -2.63 -1.13 10.61
N SER A 346 -1.62 -0.57 11.26
CA SER A 346 -1.30 -0.92 12.65
C SER A 346 -2.49 -0.67 13.59
N ASP A 347 -3.31 0.35 13.30
CA ASP A 347 -4.59 0.60 13.99
C ASP A 347 -5.55 -0.59 13.97
N VAL A 348 -5.62 -1.33 12.85
CA VAL A 348 -6.51 -2.50 12.73
C VAL A 348 -6.09 -3.56 13.72
N LEU A 349 -4.81 -3.95 13.73
CA LEU A 349 -4.35 -5.01 14.62
C LEU A 349 -4.30 -4.56 16.08
N ALA A 350 -3.78 -3.37 16.36
CA ALA A 350 -3.66 -2.84 17.72
C ALA A 350 -5.02 -2.57 18.38
N SER A 351 -6.06 -2.21 17.61
CA SER A 351 -7.40 -1.97 18.16
C SER A 351 -8.21 -3.23 18.48
N GLN A 352 -7.89 -4.34 17.81
CA GLN A 352 -8.68 -5.58 17.87
C GLN A 352 -8.00 -6.68 18.70
N HIS A 353 -6.66 -6.68 18.76
CA HIS A 353 -5.88 -7.78 19.34
C HIS A 353 -4.95 -7.32 20.46
N ASP A 354 -4.59 -8.24 21.36
CA ASP A 354 -3.46 -8.02 22.26
C ASP A 354 -2.15 -8.22 21.50
N PHE A 355 -1.14 -7.41 21.80
CA PHE A 355 0.12 -7.44 21.06
C PHE A 355 1.35 -7.19 21.93
N ALA A 356 2.52 -7.61 21.46
CA ALA A 356 3.83 -7.32 22.05
C ALA A 356 4.92 -7.19 20.99
N PHE A 357 6.02 -6.52 21.32
CA PHE A 357 7.19 -6.40 20.46
C PHE A 357 8.30 -7.36 20.91
N ASN A 358 8.96 -8.01 19.94
CA ASN A 358 10.11 -8.86 20.15
C ASN A 358 11.41 -8.04 20.24
N GLY A 359 11.47 -6.99 21.06
CA GLY A 359 12.62 -6.09 21.05
C GLY A 359 12.63 -5.08 22.18
N TRP A 360 13.72 -4.31 22.28
CA TRP A 360 13.81 -3.20 23.22
C TRP A 360 13.00 -1.99 22.76
N GLU A 361 12.89 -1.80 21.45
CA GLU A 361 12.05 -0.77 20.84
C GLU A 361 10.60 -1.28 20.81
N LYS A 362 9.66 -0.46 21.25
CA LYS A 362 8.24 -0.82 21.38
C LYS A 362 7.41 0.19 20.63
N ASP A 363 7.50 0.11 19.32
CA ASP A 363 7.14 1.20 18.43
C ASP A 363 6.57 0.68 17.12
N PHE A 364 5.38 1.16 16.74
CA PHE A 364 4.77 0.87 15.45
C PHE A 364 5.28 1.80 14.34
N THR A 365 5.89 2.93 14.68
CA THR A 365 6.12 4.06 13.77
C THR A 365 7.34 3.91 12.87
N GLN A 366 8.26 3.01 13.24
CA GLN A 366 9.50 2.74 12.52
C GLN A 366 9.84 1.25 12.51
N PRO A 367 10.65 0.78 11.54
CA PRO A 367 11.24 -0.54 11.61
C PRO A 367 12.08 -0.68 12.88
N GLN A 368 12.04 -1.86 13.49
CA GLN A 368 12.94 -2.20 14.60
C GLN A 368 14.39 -2.13 14.12
N SER A 369 15.27 -1.50 14.89
CA SER A 369 16.68 -1.29 14.53
C SER A 369 17.44 -2.59 14.34
N GLU A 370 17.09 -3.63 15.11
CA GLU A 370 17.50 -5.00 14.86
C GLU A 370 16.42 -5.76 14.09
N THR A 371 16.49 -5.74 12.76
CA THR A 371 15.50 -6.37 11.86
C THR A 371 15.33 -7.89 12.04
N LYS A 372 16.26 -8.57 12.72
CA LYS A 372 16.15 -10.00 13.10
C LYS A 372 15.27 -10.25 14.34
N TRP A 373 14.89 -9.19 15.04
CA TRP A 373 14.04 -9.17 16.23
C TRP A 373 12.85 -8.24 15.98
N ASN A 374 12.35 -8.24 14.74
CA ASN A 374 11.35 -7.27 14.29
C ASN A 374 9.90 -7.73 14.52
N ASP A 375 9.70 -8.86 15.18
CA ASP A 375 8.36 -9.43 15.33
C ASP A 375 7.51 -8.57 16.25
N VAL A 376 6.30 -8.29 15.79
CA VAL A 376 5.17 -7.88 16.60
C VAL A 376 4.29 -9.12 16.75
N PHE A 377 4.27 -9.66 17.96
CA PHE A 377 3.40 -10.76 18.34
C PHE A 377 1.98 -10.24 18.45
N VAL A 378 1.06 -10.81 17.69
CA VAL A 378 -0.37 -10.49 17.75
C VAL A 378 -1.12 -11.76 18.10
N TRP A 379 -1.77 -11.78 19.26
CA TRP A 379 -2.57 -12.94 19.68
C TRP A 379 -3.99 -12.85 19.12
N PRO A 380 -4.46 -13.87 18.38
CA PRO A 380 -5.85 -13.95 17.97
C PRO A 380 -6.80 -13.83 19.16
N ALA A 381 -7.94 -13.17 18.96
CA ALA A 381 -8.88 -12.92 20.04
C ALA A 381 -9.52 -14.22 20.57
N THR A 382 -9.69 -15.21 19.70
CA THR A 382 -10.29 -16.51 20.00
C THR A 382 -9.22 -17.60 20.17
N LEU A 383 -9.46 -18.52 21.11
CA LEU A 383 -8.65 -19.72 21.30
C LEU A 383 -9.12 -20.88 20.42
N GLU A 384 -10.41 -20.93 20.15
CA GLU A 384 -11.03 -21.84 19.20
C GLU A 384 -10.86 -21.27 17.79
N ASN A 385 -10.28 -22.06 16.88
CA ASN A 385 -9.99 -21.66 15.50
C ASN A 385 -9.18 -20.33 15.42
N PRO A 386 -8.00 -20.23 16.07
CA PRO A 386 -7.25 -18.98 16.14
C PRO A 386 -6.72 -18.56 14.76
N GLY A 387 -6.80 -17.27 14.47
CA GLY A 387 -6.16 -16.66 13.32
C GLY A 387 -6.51 -15.18 13.14
N ILE A 388 -5.76 -14.51 12.27
CA ILE A 388 -6.03 -13.15 11.82
C ILE A 388 -6.59 -13.23 10.40
N PRO A 389 -7.81 -12.76 10.13
CA PRO A 389 -8.38 -12.87 8.79
C PRO A 389 -7.58 -12.08 7.75
N VAL A 390 -7.42 -12.66 6.57
CA VAL A 390 -6.76 -12.00 5.42
C VAL A 390 -7.58 -10.82 4.94
N ASP A 391 -8.91 -10.93 4.96
CA ASP A 391 -9.85 -9.94 4.43
C ASP A 391 -9.93 -8.65 5.31
N THR A 392 -9.21 -8.59 6.43
CA THR A 392 -9.06 -7.36 7.24
C THR A 392 -7.81 -6.56 6.91
N GLY A 393 -6.95 -7.09 6.05
CA GLY A 393 -5.76 -6.44 5.51
C GLY A 393 -5.80 -6.39 3.98
N VAL A 394 -4.69 -5.92 3.39
CA VAL A 394 -4.47 -5.87 1.95
C VAL A 394 -3.46 -6.93 1.56
N VAL A 395 -3.80 -7.78 0.58
CA VAL A 395 -2.88 -8.76 0.01
C VAL A 395 -2.11 -8.11 -1.14
N PHE A 396 -0.79 -8.19 -1.07
CA PHE A 396 0.11 -7.72 -2.12
C PHE A 396 0.65 -8.90 -2.91
N LEU A 397 0.40 -8.90 -4.22
CA LEU A 397 0.87 -9.90 -5.15
C LEU A 397 1.79 -9.28 -6.22
N PRO A 398 2.85 -9.98 -6.65
CA PRO A 398 3.75 -9.46 -7.67
C PRO A 398 2.99 -9.36 -9.00
N GLU A 399 3.21 -8.27 -9.74
CA GLU A 399 2.49 -8.02 -10.99
C GLU A 399 3.16 -8.68 -12.19
N LYS A 400 4.46 -8.39 -12.40
CA LYS A 400 5.14 -8.64 -13.68
C LYS A 400 6.07 -9.85 -13.69
N THR A 401 6.26 -10.49 -12.55
CA THR A 401 7.24 -11.56 -12.40
C THR A 401 6.90 -12.74 -13.30
N PRO A 402 7.81 -13.18 -14.19
CA PRO A 402 7.55 -14.34 -15.05
C PRO A 402 7.54 -15.62 -14.21
N VAL A 403 6.41 -16.33 -14.21
CA VAL A 403 6.21 -17.55 -13.44
C VAL A 403 5.68 -18.68 -14.30
N ASP A 404 5.98 -19.90 -13.89
CA ASP A 404 5.38 -21.11 -14.46
C ASP A 404 3.86 -21.13 -14.15
N PRO A 405 2.99 -21.28 -15.17
CA PRO A 405 1.55 -21.18 -15.00
C PRO A 405 0.93 -22.32 -14.17
N GLN A 406 1.66 -23.41 -13.90
CA GLN A 406 1.17 -24.51 -13.09
C GLN A 406 1.55 -24.38 -11.62
N THR A 407 2.70 -23.76 -11.33
CA THR A 407 3.26 -23.72 -9.97
C THR A 407 3.33 -22.32 -9.38
N GLY A 408 3.21 -21.27 -10.20
CA GLY A 408 3.37 -19.88 -9.77
C GLY A 408 4.79 -19.52 -9.35
N SER A 409 5.78 -20.37 -9.63
CA SER A 409 7.21 -20.14 -9.34
C SER A 409 7.97 -19.68 -10.59
N LYS A 410 8.98 -18.82 -10.40
CA LYS A 410 9.91 -18.39 -11.45
C LYS A 410 10.91 -19.48 -11.86
N TYR A 411 11.05 -20.53 -11.06
CA TYR A 411 12.00 -21.62 -11.30
C TYR A 411 11.34 -22.80 -12.02
N ALA A 412 12.08 -23.42 -12.93
CA ALA A 412 11.73 -24.73 -13.45
C ALA A 412 11.87 -25.77 -12.35
N SER A 413 10.90 -26.67 -12.25
CA SER A 413 10.87 -27.71 -11.23
C SER A 413 10.42 -29.05 -11.75
N GLU A 414 10.77 -30.09 -11.01
CA GLU A 414 10.31 -31.46 -11.23
C GLU A 414 9.94 -32.11 -9.91
N VAL A 415 9.10 -33.15 -9.95
CA VAL A 415 8.77 -33.94 -8.77
C VAL A 415 9.76 -35.09 -8.66
N LYS A 416 10.42 -35.21 -7.52
CA LYS A 416 11.33 -36.31 -7.19
C LYS A 416 10.88 -36.98 -5.89
N THR A 417 11.05 -38.30 -5.81
CA THR A 417 10.89 -39.00 -4.54
C THR A 417 12.13 -38.77 -3.68
N ALA A 418 11.95 -38.11 -2.53
CA ALA A 418 12.98 -37.90 -1.52
C ALA A 418 12.44 -38.32 -0.15
N ASP A 419 13.18 -39.16 0.57
CA ASP A 419 12.78 -39.70 1.88
C ASP A 419 11.42 -40.44 1.89
N GLY A 420 11.02 -41.00 0.74
CA GLY A 420 9.74 -41.70 0.59
C GLY A 420 8.54 -40.81 0.27
N GLU A 421 8.75 -39.50 0.12
CA GLU A 421 7.75 -38.48 -0.21
C GLU A 421 8.02 -37.87 -1.59
N GLU A 422 6.95 -37.49 -2.30
CA GLU A 422 7.05 -36.81 -3.59
C GLU A 422 7.27 -35.31 -3.38
N LYS A 423 8.52 -34.86 -3.48
CA LYS A 423 8.90 -33.46 -3.28
C LYS A 423 9.17 -32.77 -4.61
N ARG A 424 8.67 -31.55 -4.75
CA ARG A 424 9.01 -30.67 -5.86
C ARG A 424 10.39 -30.05 -5.62
N VAL A 425 11.30 -30.20 -6.58
CA VAL A 425 12.68 -29.71 -6.49
C VAL A 425 13.01 -28.81 -7.68
N MET A 426 13.89 -27.83 -7.47
CA MET A 426 14.41 -26.98 -8.54
C MET A 426 15.33 -27.77 -9.49
N VAL A 427 15.30 -27.40 -10.77
CA VAL A 427 16.19 -27.95 -11.79
C VAL A 427 17.41 -27.03 -11.93
N GLU A 428 18.63 -27.58 -11.86
CA GLU A 428 19.85 -26.80 -12.10
C GLU A 428 19.99 -26.40 -13.58
N ASP A 429 20.53 -25.21 -13.84
CA ASP A 429 20.90 -24.78 -15.20
C ASP A 429 22.37 -25.13 -15.48
N GLU A 430 22.63 -26.38 -15.84
CA GLU A 430 23.99 -26.87 -16.11
C GLU A 430 24.73 -26.03 -17.17
N LYS A 431 24.00 -25.47 -18.14
CA LYS A 431 24.58 -24.67 -19.22
C LYS A 431 25.05 -23.31 -18.71
N LEU A 432 24.20 -22.60 -17.96
CA LEU A 432 24.57 -21.31 -17.36
C LEU A 432 25.64 -21.47 -16.29
N ILE A 433 25.56 -22.52 -15.48
CA ILE A 433 26.60 -22.88 -14.50
C ILE A 433 27.95 -23.06 -15.21
N ALA A 434 28.00 -23.88 -16.27
CA ALA A 434 29.23 -24.12 -17.01
C ALA A 434 29.76 -22.84 -17.68
N ALA A 435 28.88 -22.00 -18.23
CA ALA A 435 29.26 -20.72 -18.84
C ALA A 435 29.88 -19.76 -17.80
N PHE A 436 29.27 -19.64 -16.61
CA PHE A 436 29.78 -18.78 -15.54
C PHE A 436 31.09 -19.29 -14.94
N VAL A 437 31.20 -20.59 -14.68
CA VAL A 437 32.46 -21.20 -14.22
C VAL A 437 33.57 -20.97 -15.25
N GLY A 438 33.29 -21.21 -16.54
CA GLY A 438 34.24 -20.96 -17.61
C GLY A 438 34.63 -19.49 -17.73
N TRP A 439 33.68 -18.57 -17.56
CA TRP A 439 33.96 -17.13 -17.50
C TRP A 439 34.90 -16.80 -16.33
N ALA A 440 34.57 -17.25 -15.11
CA ALA A 440 35.37 -17.02 -13.91
C ALA A 440 36.80 -17.57 -14.03
N GLU A 441 36.96 -18.78 -14.58
CA GLU A 441 38.26 -19.41 -14.81
C GLU A 441 39.16 -18.60 -15.74
N ASN A 442 38.57 -17.98 -16.76
CA ASN A 442 39.27 -17.22 -17.80
C ASN A 442 39.47 -15.73 -17.47
N LEU A 443 39.04 -15.24 -16.30
CA LEU A 443 39.30 -13.85 -15.90
C LEU A 443 40.81 -13.59 -15.76
N THR A 444 41.27 -12.57 -16.47
CA THR A 444 42.65 -12.03 -16.48
C THR A 444 42.65 -10.54 -16.12
N ASP A 445 43.83 -9.96 -15.91
CA ASP A 445 43.96 -8.53 -15.59
C ASP A 445 43.37 -7.61 -16.64
N GLU A 446 43.30 -8.02 -17.91
CA GLU A 446 42.73 -7.28 -19.04
C GLU A 446 41.21 -7.41 -19.16
N SER A 447 40.58 -8.27 -18.36
CA SER A 447 39.13 -8.51 -18.42
C SER A 447 38.35 -7.24 -18.06
N PRO A 448 37.25 -6.90 -18.76
CA PRO A 448 36.51 -5.66 -18.53
C PRO A 448 36.08 -5.47 -17.07
N VAL A 449 35.58 -6.54 -16.45
CA VAL A 449 35.17 -6.55 -15.04
C VAL A 449 36.33 -6.28 -14.07
N ILE A 450 37.54 -6.75 -14.38
CA ILE A 450 38.73 -6.52 -13.56
C ILE A 450 39.19 -5.06 -13.70
N GLN A 451 39.20 -4.53 -14.93
CA GLN A 451 39.55 -3.14 -15.19
C GLN A 451 38.55 -2.17 -14.54
N ALA A 452 37.26 -2.47 -14.62
CA ALA A 452 36.21 -1.72 -13.94
C ALA A 452 36.41 -1.74 -12.41
N TYR A 453 36.72 -2.90 -11.84
CA TYR A 453 36.98 -3.01 -10.41
C TYR A 453 38.25 -2.25 -9.97
N LYS A 454 39.35 -2.34 -10.72
CA LYS A 454 40.58 -1.57 -10.45
C LYS A 454 40.31 -0.06 -10.44
N LYS A 455 39.58 0.45 -11.43
CA LYS A 455 39.17 1.87 -11.50
C LYS A 455 38.34 2.28 -10.28
N TYR A 456 37.47 1.39 -9.80
CA TYR A 456 36.67 1.59 -8.60
C TYR A 456 37.54 1.58 -7.32
N ASP A 457 38.49 0.64 -7.19
CA ASP A 457 39.32 0.43 -6.01
C ASP A 457 40.45 1.47 -5.84
N GLU A 458 41.12 1.86 -6.92
CA GLU A 458 42.23 2.84 -6.93
C GLU A 458 41.86 4.21 -6.32
N ARG A 459 40.57 4.51 -6.18
CA ARG A 459 40.08 5.81 -5.72
C ARG A 459 39.14 5.70 -4.52
N ARG A 460 39.27 4.65 -3.72
CA ARG A 460 38.44 4.39 -2.52
C ARG A 460 38.51 5.48 -1.44
N ASN A 461 39.54 6.36 -1.49
CA ASN A 461 39.73 7.49 -0.57
C ASN A 461 39.10 8.83 -1.05
N ASP A 462 38.38 8.85 -2.18
CA ASP A 462 37.71 10.05 -2.69
C ASP A 462 36.35 10.32 -2.00
N TYR A 463 35.83 11.55 -2.18
CA TYR A 463 34.58 12.07 -1.60
C TYR A 463 33.35 11.15 -1.83
N TRP A 464 32.49 11.00 -0.82
CA TRP A 464 31.35 10.06 -0.77
C TRP A 464 30.42 10.07 -2.00
N SER A 465 30.04 11.24 -2.53
CA SER A 465 29.14 11.32 -3.69
C SER A 465 29.73 10.76 -4.97
N SER A 466 31.06 10.82 -5.13
CA SER A 466 31.74 10.24 -6.30
C SER A 466 31.88 8.71 -6.21
N ARG A 467 31.57 8.12 -5.06
CA ARG A 467 31.72 6.68 -4.81
C ARG A 467 30.52 5.89 -5.31
N GLU A 468 29.30 6.41 -5.15
CA GLU A 468 28.07 5.77 -5.62
C GLU A 468 27.99 5.70 -7.15
N ASP A 469 28.28 6.80 -7.85
CA ASP A 469 28.30 6.84 -9.32
C ASP A 469 29.32 5.85 -9.90
N ARG A 470 30.51 5.76 -9.28
CA ARG A 470 31.57 4.82 -9.70
C ARG A 470 31.23 3.37 -9.38
N GLN A 471 30.58 3.12 -8.25
CA GLN A 471 30.08 1.80 -7.90
C GLN A 471 29.05 1.34 -8.93
N ARG A 472 28.12 2.23 -9.31
CA ARG A 472 27.15 1.97 -10.37
C ARG A 472 27.82 1.67 -11.70
N GLU A 473 28.77 2.50 -12.16
CA GLU A 473 29.53 2.24 -13.39
C GLU A 473 30.22 0.86 -13.36
N CYS A 474 30.79 0.49 -12.21
CA CYS A 474 31.43 -0.82 -12.05
C CYS A 474 30.40 -1.95 -12.14
N PHE A 475 29.27 -1.82 -11.42
CA PHE A 475 28.21 -2.82 -11.40
C PHE A 475 27.58 -3.01 -12.78
N ASP A 476 27.41 -1.93 -13.55
CA ASP A 476 26.92 -1.99 -14.93
C ASP A 476 27.83 -2.86 -15.81
N VAL A 477 29.16 -2.75 -15.67
CA VAL A 477 30.11 -3.59 -16.42
C VAL A 477 29.99 -5.06 -16.02
N PHE A 478 29.86 -5.35 -14.73
CA PHE A 478 29.65 -6.73 -14.25
C PHE A 478 28.34 -7.32 -14.75
N ARG A 479 27.23 -6.59 -14.60
CA ARG A 479 25.92 -6.97 -15.11
C ARG A 479 26.00 -7.30 -16.60
N ASP A 480 26.55 -6.40 -17.41
CA ASP A 480 26.62 -6.57 -18.87
C ASP A 480 27.48 -7.78 -19.28
N GLU A 481 28.59 -8.05 -18.57
CA GLU A 481 29.43 -9.23 -18.82
C GLU A 481 28.74 -10.53 -18.42
N ILE A 482 27.99 -10.55 -17.33
CA ILE A 482 27.23 -11.73 -16.88
C ILE A 482 26.04 -11.98 -17.81
N MET A 483 25.35 -10.94 -18.29
CA MET A 483 24.27 -11.07 -19.27
C MET A 483 24.74 -11.71 -20.58
N LYS A 484 25.98 -11.46 -21.02
CA LYS A 484 26.57 -12.12 -22.20
C LYS A 484 26.67 -13.65 -22.06
N LEU A 485 26.65 -14.17 -20.83
CA LEU A 485 26.66 -15.60 -20.56
C LEU A 485 25.26 -16.24 -20.72
N GLY A 486 24.22 -15.41 -20.83
CA GLY A 486 22.83 -15.84 -21.01
C GLY A 486 21.94 -15.68 -19.78
N PHE A 487 22.44 -15.09 -18.69
CA PHE A 487 21.60 -14.69 -17.56
C PHE A 487 20.73 -13.48 -17.94
N ASP A 488 19.50 -13.44 -17.42
CA ASP A 488 18.67 -12.24 -17.49
C ASP A 488 19.25 -11.09 -16.65
N GLU A 489 18.75 -9.88 -16.88
CA GLU A 489 19.29 -8.65 -16.27
C GLU A 489 19.26 -8.68 -14.74
N GLU A 490 18.16 -9.18 -14.16
CA GLU A 490 17.96 -9.26 -12.72
C GLU A 490 18.92 -10.28 -12.11
N THR A 491 18.96 -11.50 -12.64
CA THR A 491 19.88 -12.54 -12.18
C THR A 491 21.34 -12.12 -12.32
N ALA A 492 21.69 -11.41 -13.41
CA ALA A 492 23.03 -10.87 -13.60
C ALA A 492 23.40 -9.83 -12.53
N MET A 493 22.44 -9.01 -12.12
CA MET A 493 22.64 -8.05 -11.05
C MET A 493 22.76 -8.73 -9.67
N ASP A 494 21.96 -9.76 -9.39
CA ASP A 494 22.06 -10.54 -8.13
C ASP A 494 23.41 -11.23 -7.99
N ILE A 495 23.92 -11.83 -9.08
CA ILE A 495 25.28 -12.36 -9.13
C ILE A 495 26.29 -11.24 -8.87
N THR A 496 26.10 -10.06 -9.47
CA THR A 496 26.98 -8.90 -9.26
C THR A 496 27.00 -8.51 -7.78
N TYR A 497 25.85 -8.32 -7.13
CA TYR A 497 25.77 -8.02 -5.70
C TYR A 497 26.46 -9.10 -4.84
N SER A 498 26.21 -10.39 -5.14
CA SER A 498 26.85 -11.52 -4.46
C SER A 498 28.38 -11.52 -4.56
N LEU A 499 28.92 -11.12 -5.71
CA LEU A 499 30.37 -10.98 -5.90
C LEU A 499 30.97 -9.85 -5.05
N PHE A 500 30.22 -8.78 -4.79
CA PHE A 500 30.67 -7.61 -4.01
C PHE A 500 30.37 -7.69 -2.51
N SER A 501 29.45 -8.55 -2.07
CA SER A 501 28.99 -8.62 -0.66
C SER A 501 29.88 -9.45 0.26
N SER A 502 30.81 -10.25 -0.28
CA SER A 502 31.63 -11.18 0.51
C SER A 502 33.13 -10.86 0.47
N VAL A 503 33.84 -11.23 1.53
CA VAL A 503 35.31 -11.18 1.62
C VAL A 503 35.96 -12.19 0.66
N ASP A 504 35.31 -13.34 0.45
CA ASP A 504 35.70 -14.41 -0.50
C ASP A 504 35.13 -14.19 -1.91
N GLY A 505 34.99 -12.93 -2.32
CA GLY A 505 34.50 -12.52 -3.63
C GLY A 505 35.47 -11.53 -4.28
N ILE A 506 34.94 -10.53 -4.98
CA ILE A 506 35.76 -9.47 -5.58
C ILE A 506 36.58 -8.70 -4.54
N ASN A 507 36.09 -8.55 -3.31
CA ASN A 507 36.86 -7.88 -2.24
C ASN A 507 38.14 -8.65 -1.85
N GLN A 508 38.26 -9.95 -2.16
CA GLN A 508 39.53 -10.69 -1.98
C GLN A 508 40.63 -10.16 -2.92
N TYR A 509 40.25 -9.55 -4.05
CA TYR A 509 41.19 -8.91 -4.98
C TYR A 509 42.04 -7.85 -4.28
N GLN A 510 41.45 -7.09 -3.35
CA GLN A 510 42.16 -6.07 -2.58
C GLN A 510 43.30 -6.65 -1.73
N TYR A 511 43.18 -7.91 -1.29
CA TYR A 511 44.14 -8.54 -0.41
C TYR A 511 45.16 -9.42 -1.15
N THR A 512 44.79 -9.92 -2.33
CA THR A 512 45.56 -10.98 -3.02
C THR A 512 45.94 -10.65 -4.47
N GLY A 513 45.38 -9.58 -5.06
CA GLY A 513 45.57 -9.25 -6.47
C GLY A 513 44.88 -10.20 -7.45
N ALA A 514 44.04 -11.12 -6.95
CA ALA A 514 43.25 -12.06 -7.74
C ALA A 514 41.77 -12.01 -7.29
N ILE A 515 40.81 -12.15 -8.22
CA ILE A 515 39.40 -12.24 -7.81
C ILE A 515 39.28 -13.46 -6.92
N GLY A 516 38.73 -13.23 -5.74
CA GLY A 516 38.51 -14.24 -4.74
C GLY A 516 37.53 -15.26 -5.21
N PHE A 517 38.07 -16.39 -5.66
CA PHE A 517 37.30 -17.58 -5.85
C PHE A 517 37.88 -18.74 -5.02
N GLY A 518 38.46 -18.47 -3.85
CA GLY A 518 39.01 -19.50 -2.96
C GLY A 518 40.14 -20.33 -3.59
N ASP A 519 40.39 -21.52 -3.04
CA ASP A 519 41.49 -22.42 -3.46
C ASP A 519 41.34 -22.95 -4.90
N THR A 520 40.12 -22.99 -5.44
CA THR A 520 39.86 -23.27 -6.86
C THR A 520 38.78 -22.34 -7.44
N LYS A 521 39.08 -21.69 -8.57
CA LYS A 521 38.17 -20.71 -9.22
C LYS A 521 36.75 -21.25 -9.43
N LYS A 522 36.65 -22.55 -9.72
CA LYS A 522 35.39 -23.27 -9.93
C LYS A 522 34.52 -23.37 -8.68
N GLU A 523 35.07 -23.77 -7.54
CA GLU A 523 34.28 -24.01 -6.33
C GLU A 523 33.65 -22.74 -5.80
N ALA A 524 34.39 -21.63 -5.80
CA ALA A 524 33.79 -20.38 -5.38
C ALA A 524 32.89 -19.77 -6.45
N ALA A 525 33.14 -19.95 -7.76
CA ALA A 525 32.16 -19.54 -8.77
C ALA A 525 30.80 -20.25 -8.53
N LEU A 526 30.82 -21.54 -8.22
CA LEU A 526 29.63 -22.30 -7.82
C LEU A 526 29.03 -21.78 -6.51
N SER A 527 29.85 -21.48 -5.51
CA SER A 527 29.40 -20.88 -4.25
C SER A 527 28.69 -19.54 -4.48
N LYS A 528 29.21 -18.68 -5.37
CA LYS A 528 28.61 -17.38 -5.69
C LYS A 528 27.28 -17.51 -6.43
N LEU A 529 27.20 -18.43 -7.40
CA LEU A 529 25.93 -18.74 -8.06
C LEU A 529 24.89 -19.23 -7.05
N ARG A 530 25.27 -20.11 -6.11
CA ARG A 530 24.35 -20.59 -5.06
C ARG A 530 23.93 -19.49 -4.10
N GLN A 531 24.83 -18.59 -3.72
CA GLN A 531 24.50 -17.44 -2.88
C GLN A 531 23.54 -16.47 -3.56
N ALA A 532 23.62 -16.34 -4.89
CA ALA A 532 22.72 -15.53 -5.70
C ALA A 532 21.47 -16.33 -6.19
N SER A 533 21.33 -17.60 -5.81
CA SER A 533 20.31 -18.52 -6.36
C SER A 533 20.21 -18.55 -7.89
N ALA A 534 21.34 -18.29 -8.56
CA ALA A 534 21.45 -18.19 -10.01
C ALA A 534 21.88 -19.51 -10.67
N ASN A 535 22.14 -20.56 -9.90
CA ASN A 535 22.43 -21.90 -10.42
C ASN A 535 21.14 -22.64 -10.89
N TRP A 536 19.97 -22.08 -10.63
CA TRP A 536 18.69 -22.72 -10.95
C TRP A 536 18.15 -22.25 -12.29
N LYS A 537 17.54 -23.19 -13.02
CA LYS A 537 16.90 -22.93 -14.30
C LYS A 537 15.60 -22.16 -14.09
N ARG A 538 15.41 -21.08 -14.87
CA ARG A 538 14.14 -20.34 -14.92
C ARG A 538 13.07 -21.16 -15.67
N ALA A 539 11.80 -20.94 -15.31
CA ALA A 539 10.68 -21.50 -16.05
C ALA A 539 10.72 -21.03 -17.52
N SER A 540 10.46 -21.92 -18.47
CA SER A 540 10.61 -21.62 -19.91
C SER A 540 9.31 -21.19 -20.61
N ASN A 541 8.16 -21.62 -20.09
CA ASN A 541 6.84 -21.23 -20.60
C ASN A 541 6.14 -20.44 -19.51
N THR A 542 6.34 -19.13 -19.49
CA THR A 542 5.94 -18.26 -18.38
C THR A 542 4.71 -17.42 -18.72
N VAL A 543 3.91 -17.15 -17.71
CA VAL A 543 2.94 -16.05 -17.66
C VAL A 543 3.41 -15.02 -16.64
N THR A 544 2.81 -13.84 -16.61
CA THR A 544 3.04 -12.91 -15.49
C THR A 544 2.41 -13.43 -14.20
N ALA A 545 2.97 -13.10 -13.05
CA ALA A 545 2.41 -13.49 -11.76
C ALA A 545 0.97 -12.96 -11.58
N LYS A 546 0.65 -11.79 -12.13
CA LYS A 546 -0.72 -11.30 -12.18
C LYS A 546 -1.65 -12.23 -12.95
N GLU A 547 -1.29 -12.65 -14.16
CA GLU A 547 -2.09 -13.59 -14.96
C GLU A 547 -2.27 -14.92 -14.24
N TYR A 548 -1.23 -15.43 -13.57
CA TYR A 548 -1.31 -16.64 -12.76
C TYR A 548 -2.35 -16.50 -11.63
N TRP A 549 -2.27 -15.43 -10.84
CA TRP A 549 -3.19 -15.22 -9.71
C TRP A 549 -4.62 -14.90 -10.15
N GLU A 550 -4.80 -14.12 -11.22
CA GLU A 550 -6.11 -13.86 -11.79
C GLU A 550 -6.77 -15.16 -12.27
N ALA A 551 -6.03 -16.04 -12.93
CA ALA A 551 -6.51 -17.37 -13.32
C ALA A 551 -6.83 -18.26 -12.12
N TYR A 552 -6.04 -18.19 -11.03
CA TYR A 552 -6.33 -18.89 -9.78
C TYR A 552 -7.66 -18.41 -9.16
N PHE A 553 -7.86 -17.09 -9.06
CA PHE A 553 -9.07 -16.53 -8.47
C PHE A 553 -10.31 -16.68 -9.35
N GLU A 554 -10.15 -16.80 -10.67
CA GLU A 554 -11.25 -17.17 -11.56
C GLU A 554 -11.74 -18.61 -11.29
N GLN A 555 -10.81 -19.52 -10.99
CA GLN A 555 -11.12 -20.92 -10.64
C GLN A 555 -11.60 -21.07 -9.18
N HIS A 556 -11.15 -20.18 -8.29
CA HIS A 556 -11.46 -20.19 -6.86
C HIS A 556 -11.96 -18.80 -6.39
N PRO A 557 -13.14 -18.35 -6.85
CA PRO A 557 -13.63 -17.01 -6.57
C PRO A 557 -13.92 -16.76 -5.09
N ASP A 558 -14.30 -17.80 -4.35
CA ASP A 558 -14.49 -17.79 -2.91
C ASP A 558 -13.20 -17.53 -2.13
N GLN A 559 -12.05 -17.92 -2.70
CA GLN A 559 -10.72 -17.76 -2.11
C GLN A 559 -10.07 -16.41 -2.43
N LYS A 560 -10.65 -15.61 -3.32
CA LYS A 560 -10.11 -14.29 -3.66
C LYS A 560 -10.12 -13.37 -2.41
N PRO A 561 -8.98 -12.76 -2.02
CA PRO A 561 -8.96 -11.76 -0.97
C PRO A 561 -9.88 -10.57 -1.29
N LYS A 562 -10.51 -9.99 -0.27
CA LYS A 562 -11.35 -8.80 -0.42
C LYS A 562 -10.58 -7.58 -0.88
N HIS A 563 -9.37 -7.40 -0.36
CA HIS A 563 -8.48 -6.30 -0.68
C HIS A 563 -7.20 -6.83 -1.30
N LEU A 564 -6.99 -6.52 -2.58
CA LEU A 564 -5.92 -7.08 -3.38
C LEU A 564 -5.22 -5.98 -4.18
N VAL A 565 -3.89 -5.96 -4.11
CA VAL A 565 -3.04 -5.03 -4.87
C VAL A 565 -1.97 -5.83 -5.61
N PHE A 566 -1.85 -5.57 -6.91
CA PHE A 566 -0.70 -6.04 -7.68
C PHE A 566 0.41 -4.98 -7.62
N TYR A 567 1.65 -5.38 -7.35
CA TYR A 567 2.76 -4.46 -7.15
C TYR A 567 3.98 -4.77 -8.04
N ASN A 568 4.85 -3.76 -8.18
CA ASN A 568 6.16 -3.87 -8.80
C ASN A 568 7.22 -3.32 -7.84
N GLY A 569 8.49 -3.65 -8.07
CA GLY A 569 9.59 -3.22 -7.21
C GLY A 569 9.76 -4.11 -5.97
N THR A 570 10.45 -3.61 -4.96
CA THR A 570 10.70 -4.38 -3.73
C THR A 570 9.45 -4.36 -2.83
N PRO A 571 9.19 -5.42 -2.04
CA PRO A 571 8.00 -5.52 -1.20
C PRO A 571 7.76 -4.31 -0.28
N THR A 572 8.80 -3.86 0.44
CA THR A 572 8.67 -2.73 1.38
C THR A 572 8.46 -1.40 0.65
N THR A 573 9.19 -1.15 -0.44
CA THR A 573 9.01 0.07 -1.24
C THR A 573 7.62 0.13 -1.88
N ALA A 574 7.08 -1.01 -2.31
CA ALA A 574 5.75 -1.09 -2.88
C ALA A 574 4.65 -0.62 -1.91
N ILE A 575 4.78 -0.88 -0.61
CA ILE A 575 3.85 -0.38 0.41
C ILE A 575 3.95 1.15 0.51
N HIS A 576 5.16 1.71 0.58
CA HIS A 576 5.34 3.16 0.68
C HIS A 576 4.85 3.90 -0.59
N GLU A 577 5.07 3.32 -1.77
CA GLU A 577 4.53 3.85 -3.02
C GLU A 577 3.00 3.79 -3.04
N PHE A 578 2.42 2.69 -2.55
CA PHE A 578 0.97 2.55 -2.40
C PHE A 578 0.41 3.63 -1.45
N GLN A 579 0.99 3.79 -0.27
CA GLN A 579 0.59 4.82 0.69
C GLN A 579 0.66 6.23 0.10
N THR A 580 1.78 6.54 -0.57
CA THR A 580 1.99 7.84 -1.23
C THR A 580 0.95 8.08 -2.32
N ARG A 581 0.72 7.09 -3.20
CA ARG A 581 -0.26 7.17 -4.30
C ARG A 581 -1.68 7.41 -3.81
N HIS A 582 -2.02 6.84 -2.65
CA HIS A 582 -3.36 6.89 -2.09
C HIS A 582 -3.51 7.92 -0.95
N ASN A 583 -2.56 8.86 -0.79
CA ASN A 583 -2.61 9.92 0.23
C ASN A 583 -2.79 9.40 1.67
N ILE A 584 -2.26 8.22 1.98
CA ILE A 584 -2.24 7.68 3.34
C ILE A 584 -1.15 8.40 4.15
N GLY A 585 -1.45 8.76 5.39
CA GLY A 585 -0.55 9.53 6.27
C GLY A 585 -0.80 11.03 6.32
N GLN A 586 -1.93 11.50 5.77
CA GLN A 586 -2.37 12.90 5.87
C GLN A 586 -3.27 13.18 7.08
N ALA A 587 -3.78 12.14 7.74
CA ALA A 587 -4.56 12.30 8.97
C ALA A 587 -3.64 12.77 10.12
N ASP A 588 -4.07 13.81 10.83
CA ASP A 588 -3.38 14.28 12.03
C ASP A 588 -3.78 13.44 13.25
N THR A 589 -3.05 12.35 13.49
CA THR A 589 -3.26 11.45 14.63
C THR A 589 -2.39 11.81 15.84
N SER A 590 -1.58 12.87 15.73
CA SER A 590 -0.46 13.14 16.63
C SER A 590 -0.87 13.54 18.05
N GLU A 591 -2.03 14.20 18.22
CA GLU A 591 -2.48 14.71 19.51
C GLU A 591 -2.95 13.62 20.49
N GLN A 592 -3.16 12.38 20.04
CA GLN A 592 -3.97 11.41 20.81
C GLN A 592 -3.31 10.04 21.08
N GLU A 593 -2.22 9.69 20.40
CA GLU A 593 -1.96 8.25 20.17
C GLU A 593 -0.56 7.72 20.56
N GLY A 594 0.47 8.56 20.68
CA GLY A 594 1.82 8.11 21.10
C GLY A 594 2.38 6.92 20.28
N ASP A 595 3.44 6.27 20.76
CA ASP A 595 4.15 5.21 20.01
C ASP A 595 3.33 3.90 19.87
N LEU A 596 2.28 3.75 20.68
CA LEU A 596 1.40 2.57 20.73
C LEU A 596 0.00 2.84 20.15
N LEU A 597 -0.13 3.94 19.42
CA LEU A 597 -1.34 4.34 18.70
C LEU A 597 -2.59 4.51 19.60
N GLY A 598 -2.42 4.70 20.91
CA GLY A 598 -3.48 4.84 21.90
C GLY A 598 -4.12 3.52 22.35
N PHE A 599 -3.42 2.40 22.14
CA PHE A 599 -3.82 1.04 22.53
C PHE A 599 -2.89 0.43 23.59
N ASP A 600 -2.34 1.25 24.49
CA ASP A 600 -1.52 0.81 25.63
C ASP A 600 -2.20 -0.27 26.48
N ASP A 601 -3.53 -0.26 26.55
CA ASP A 601 -4.35 -1.24 27.25
C ASP A 601 -4.22 -2.64 26.67
N ARG A 602 -3.93 -2.77 25.36
CA ARG A 602 -3.76 -4.04 24.64
C ARG A 602 -2.30 -4.49 24.50
N HIS A 603 -1.35 -3.61 24.84
CA HIS A 603 0.06 -3.96 24.84
C HIS A 603 0.41 -4.87 26.03
N VAL A 604 0.94 -6.04 25.71
CA VAL A 604 1.54 -7.00 26.64
C VAL A 604 3.00 -6.63 26.88
N ARG A 605 3.30 -6.04 28.04
CA ARG A 605 4.64 -5.53 28.36
C ARG A 605 5.65 -6.63 28.72
N ASP A 606 5.17 -7.70 29.37
CA ASP A 606 5.94 -8.87 29.74
C ASP A 606 5.18 -10.14 29.36
N MET A 607 5.60 -10.79 28.28
CA MET A 607 4.96 -11.99 27.75
C MET A 607 5.04 -13.21 28.70
N ARG A 608 5.93 -13.20 29.70
CA ARG A 608 6.09 -14.33 30.62
C ARG A 608 5.03 -14.34 31.72
N GLU A 609 4.66 -13.13 32.16
CA GLU A 609 3.80 -12.92 33.33
C GLU A 609 2.39 -12.47 32.94
N ASP A 610 2.20 -11.86 31.77
CA ASP A 610 0.88 -11.35 31.36
C ASP A 610 -0.07 -12.51 30.98
N PRO A 611 -1.24 -12.64 31.65
CA PRO A 611 -2.18 -13.73 31.38
C PRO A 611 -2.73 -13.71 29.95
N ARG A 612 -2.73 -12.56 29.27
CA ARG A 612 -3.24 -12.44 27.89
C ARG A 612 -2.38 -13.17 26.87
N ALA A 613 -1.06 -13.20 27.09
CA ALA A 613 -0.10 -13.96 26.29
C ALA A 613 -0.05 -15.46 26.65
N ARG A 614 -0.63 -15.83 27.79
CA ARG A 614 -0.71 -17.23 28.26
C ARG A 614 -2.12 -17.83 28.11
N ARG A 615 -2.98 -17.19 27.33
CA ARG A 615 -4.37 -17.61 27.15
C ARG A 615 -4.45 -19.06 26.66
N GLY A 616 -5.31 -19.85 27.30
CA GLY A 616 -5.48 -21.28 27.01
C GLY A 616 -4.37 -22.21 27.53
N TYR A 617 -3.28 -21.70 28.12
CA TYR A 617 -2.15 -22.53 28.56
C TYR A 617 -2.59 -23.58 29.58
N ASP A 618 -3.30 -23.16 30.63
CA ASP A 618 -3.72 -24.06 31.72
C ASP A 618 -4.70 -25.13 31.23
N GLU A 619 -5.60 -24.77 30.32
CA GLU A 619 -6.56 -25.71 29.71
C GLU A 619 -5.85 -26.79 28.87
N LEU A 620 -4.88 -26.39 28.04
CA LEU A 620 -4.08 -27.31 27.24
C LEU A 620 -3.27 -28.25 28.14
N VAL A 621 -2.60 -27.72 29.16
CA VAL A 621 -1.81 -28.52 30.10
C VAL A 621 -2.70 -29.50 30.86
N ALA A 622 -3.84 -29.05 31.37
CA ALA A 622 -4.78 -29.92 32.09
C ALA A 622 -5.30 -31.05 31.20
N THR A 623 -5.68 -30.74 29.96
CA THR A 623 -6.17 -31.74 29.00
C THR A 623 -5.08 -32.72 28.59
N ALA A 624 -3.88 -32.22 28.31
CA ALA A 624 -2.73 -33.04 27.96
C ALA A 624 -2.31 -33.96 29.12
N HIS A 625 -2.29 -33.46 30.36
CA HIS A 625 -2.00 -34.27 31.56
C HIS A 625 -3.02 -35.40 31.72
N ARG A 626 -4.31 -35.12 31.55
CA ARG A 626 -5.34 -36.16 31.60
C ARG A 626 -5.13 -37.23 30.53
N ILE A 627 -4.79 -36.85 29.30
CA ILE A 627 -4.51 -37.79 28.20
C ILE A 627 -3.28 -38.65 28.51
N ILE A 628 -2.22 -38.04 29.05
CA ILE A 628 -1.00 -38.73 29.48
C ILE A 628 -1.32 -39.75 30.59
N GLU A 629 -2.03 -39.32 31.64
CA GLU A 629 -2.45 -40.18 32.76
C GLU A 629 -3.29 -41.38 32.27
N GLU A 630 -4.25 -41.14 31.38
CA GLU A 630 -5.05 -42.21 30.79
C GLU A 630 -4.20 -43.22 30.01
N HIS A 631 -3.26 -42.75 29.19
CA HIS A 631 -2.37 -43.61 28.38
C HIS A 631 -1.53 -44.54 29.26
N TYR A 632 -0.90 -44.03 30.32
CA TYR A 632 -0.03 -44.86 31.17
C TYR A 632 -0.81 -45.73 32.17
N ARG A 633 -1.99 -45.30 32.63
CA ARG A 633 -2.88 -46.17 33.43
C ARG A 633 -3.36 -47.40 32.67
N THR A 634 -3.42 -47.35 31.33
CA THR A 634 -3.82 -48.50 30.49
C THR A 634 -2.66 -49.40 30.08
N LYS A 635 -1.41 -48.99 30.34
CA LYS A 635 -0.20 -49.80 30.08
C LYS A 635 0.23 -50.65 31.29
N GLU A 636 -0.16 -50.24 32.50
CA GLU A 636 -0.09 -51.07 33.72
C GLU A 636 -1.20 -52.15 33.73
#